data_AF-A0A0N4ZH98-F1
#
_entry.id   AF-A0A0N4ZH98-F1
#
_cell.length_a   1.000
_cell.length_b   1.000
_cell.length_c   1.000
_cell.angle_alpha   90.00
_cell.angle_beta   90.00
_cell.angle_gamma   90.00
#
_symmetry.space_group_name_H-M   'P 1'
#
loop_
_entity.id
_entity.type
_entity.pdbx_description
1 polymer ?
#
loop_
_entity_poly.entity_id
_entity_poly.type
_entity_poly.pdbx_seq_one_letter_code
_entity_poly.pdbx_strand_id
1 'polypeptide(L)'
;MRSMQFDETKVFPIHFLPMKKLSILFSKIYIKWFVLCVSSFVILSTLIDGIWKIENIQPRRFDSFQPSDFVCSNQCYDDGLRSEITPNLTNIKTEENVLILTLIPSKIGTISINSTLSLSAVIKDNGFYDGVEKIFFGGSMDYWIIQLLFHDSILYFEPRLKIKFNHDRYLQIDIDDIFVGQQDTRIVAKDVDYLIESQDKLREYMPNFTYTLGYSGYFFRKGNKLEEKGDEYLIEVKDKFLWFPHMWKHNHAQDHDVSYLKAVMTQNRLFAENFNLPLVKGYAVSPQHIGVYPTIDYLYEAWKEIWDINMTSTEEYPHFKPMGGRRGFKYKNISVLPRQTCGLFTHTLYYHAYPGGYQTFLDNIFGGNLFTSILINPFNIFMTHQQNYAHDRLAEYTFRNVLQFLRCYTNINFKWVHPNEMQKLYFETFPDEQKLVWTNPCEDTRHIKMLLQAQDCKNFVLPNLLIIGPQKTGTTALANFLKLHPDVDSNDLLKDSFEEVQFFSNEEKYEKGIYWYSNLFIKARNQSKKIIFEKTANYFDHPTAPMTTSYLLGSPYIIIVLKDPVSRAYSWYQHMKFHNDPIANTYSFEEVMLGNKNETAKLKSRCYTPGRYAYHLLKWLRYYSSSKIIIVDADFLSKDPSKILTKISRKIGLNDFNFSSLIKYNDHKGFYCPIVEGHPKCLGKSKGRKYDDLSDRIRKKIDDLYREENKILYNLLYINKFTIPLWLKRKIS
;
A
#
# COMPACT_ATOMS: atom_id res chain seq x y z
N MET A 1 20.80 -2.98 -41.74
CA MET A 1 20.04 -3.16 -42.99
C MET A 1 19.26 -4.48 -42.95
N ARG A 2 17.94 -4.40 -42.76
CA ARG A 2 16.90 -5.27 -43.35
C ARG A 2 15.55 -4.75 -42.85
N SER A 3 14.84 -4.11 -43.77
CA SER A 3 13.49 -3.56 -43.64
C SER A 3 12.44 -4.67 -43.76
N MET A 4 11.40 -4.61 -42.94
CA MET A 4 10.15 -5.36 -43.14
C MET A 4 9.02 -4.34 -43.35
N GLN A 5 8.49 -4.30 -44.57
CA GLN A 5 7.28 -3.57 -44.95
C GLN A 5 6.05 -4.31 -44.46
N PHE A 6 5.07 -3.59 -43.90
CA PHE A 6 3.71 -4.07 -43.70
C PHE A 6 2.78 -3.37 -44.71
N ASP A 7 1.93 -4.19 -45.34
CA ASP A 7 1.02 -3.86 -46.42
C ASP A 7 -0.34 -3.43 -45.84
N GLU A 8 -0.75 -2.19 -46.09
CA GLU A 8 -2.04 -1.64 -45.72
C GLU A 8 -3.03 -1.86 -46.88
N THR A 9 -3.96 -2.81 -46.76
CA THR A 9 -5.29 -2.77 -47.44
C THR A 9 -6.12 -4.02 -47.13
N LYS A 10 -6.78 -4.10 -45.97
CA LYS A 10 -8.01 -4.91 -45.79
C LYS A 10 -8.96 -4.26 -44.79
N VAL A 11 -9.98 -3.58 -45.31
CA VAL A 11 -11.13 -3.06 -44.56
C VAL A 11 -12.19 -4.17 -44.47
N PHE A 12 -12.66 -4.51 -43.27
CA PHE A 12 -13.87 -5.30 -43.04
C PHE A 12 -14.90 -4.45 -42.29
N PRO A 13 -16.20 -4.50 -42.65
CA PRO A 13 -17.22 -3.65 -42.04
C PRO A 13 -17.68 -4.20 -40.68
N ILE A 14 -17.68 -3.35 -39.65
CA ILE A 14 -18.30 -3.62 -38.35
C ILE A 14 -19.70 -2.99 -38.35
N HIS A 15 -20.73 -3.82 -38.18
CA HIS A 15 -22.11 -3.37 -38.00
C HIS A 15 -22.28 -2.66 -36.63
N PHE A 16 -22.73 -1.40 -36.66
CA PHE A 16 -23.11 -0.62 -35.48
C PHE A 16 -24.45 -1.08 -34.90
N LEU A 17 -24.50 -1.32 -33.58
CA LEU A 17 -25.74 -1.34 -32.80
C LEU A 17 -25.99 0.06 -32.18
N PRO A 18 -27.24 0.55 -32.08
CA PRO A 18 -27.50 1.94 -31.66
C PRO A 18 -27.27 2.17 -30.16
N MET A 19 -26.55 3.25 -29.82
CA MET A 19 -26.10 3.63 -28.47
C MET A 19 -27.19 3.91 -27.40
N LYS A 20 -28.49 3.93 -27.74
CA LYS A 20 -29.55 4.25 -26.76
C LYS A 20 -29.75 3.20 -25.66
N LYS A 21 -29.15 2.01 -25.77
CA LYS A 21 -29.20 0.97 -24.72
C LYS A 21 -27.96 0.94 -23.79
N LEU A 22 -26.88 1.66 -24.12
CA LEU A 22 -25.68 1.67 -23.27
C LEU A 22 -25.73 2.71 -22.14
N SER A 23 -26.37 3.87 -22.34
CA SER A 23 -26.40 4.93 -21.30
C SER A 23 -27.23 4.55 -20.06
N ILE A 24 -28.22 3.65 -20.22
CA ILE A 24 -29.04 3.16 -19.11
C ILE A 24 -28.29 2.10 -18.27
N LEU A 25 -27.25 1.46 -18.82
CA LEU A 25 -26.45 0.47 -18.09
C LEU A 25 -25.43 1.11 -17.14
N PHE A 26 -24.96 2.33 -17.46
CA PHE A 26 -23.98 3.06 -16.65
C PHE A 26 -24.60 3.97 -15.59
N SER A 27 -25.87 4.35 -15.72
CA SER A 27 -26.53 5.27 -14.78
C SER A 27 -27.03 4.62 -13.48
N LYS A 28 -27.02 3.28 -13.36
CA LYS A 28 -27.51 2.56 -12.17
C LYS A 28 -26.48 1.70 -11.44
N ILE A 29 -25.21 1.71 -11.84
CA ILE A 29 -24.16 0.95 -11.15
C ILE A 29 -22.90 1.83 -11.05
N TYR A 30 -22.70 2.43 -9.88
CA TYR A 30 -21.48 3.12 -9.42
C TYR A 30 -20.78 4.03 -10.44
N ILE A 31 -21.08 5.33 -10.35
CA ILE A 31 -20.24 6.42 -10.88
C ILE A 31 -18.82 6.23 -10.35
N LYS A 32 -17.86 6.00 -11.24
CA LYS A 32 -16.43 6.07 -10.95
C LYS A 32 -15.69 6.75 -12.11
N TRP A 33 -15.16 7.93 -11.78
CA TRP A 33 -13.81 8.42 -12.09
C TRP A 33 -13.24 8.12 -13.48
N PHE A 34 -13.10 9.17 -14.27
CA PHE A 34 -12.13 9.24 -15.37
C PHE A 34 -11.14 10.37 -15.06
N VAL A 35 -9.98 10.03 -14.51
CA VAL A 35 -8.81 10.93 -14.42
C VAL A 35 -7.82 10.43 -15.46
N LEU A 36 -7.75 11.12 -16.60
CA LEU A 36 -6.78 10.82 -17.66
C LEU A 36 -5.46 11.53 -17.35
N CYS A 37 -4.53 10.86 -16.67
CA CYS A 37 -3.12 11.22 -16.71
C CYS A 37 -2.49 10.59 -17.95
N VAL A 38 -2.31 11.36 -19.03
CA VAL A 38 -1.69 10.88 -20.28
C VAL A 38 -0.18 11.07 -20.19
N SER A 39 0.54 10.09 -19.64
CA SER A 39 2.01 10.10 -19.55
C SER A 39 2.71 9.18 -20.55
N SER A 40 2.04 8.72 -21.63
CA SER A 40 2.69 7.89 -22.65
C SER A 40 2.16 8.20 -24.05
N PHE A 41 2.83 9.16 -24.69
CA PHE A 41 2.68 9.47 -26.12
C PHE A 41 3.25 8.32 -26.95
N VAL A 42 2.41 7.63 -27.72
CA VAL A 42 2.65 7.02 -29.05
C VAL A 42 1.54 6.03 -29.45
N ILE A 43 0.76 5.48 -28.51
CA ILE A 43 -0.30 4.49 -28.85
C ILE A 43 -1.72 5.11 -28.94
N LEU A 44 -1.90 6.35 -28.48
CA LEU A 44 -3.24 6.96 -28.36
C LEU A 44 -3.73 7.71 -29.61
N SER A 45 -2.90 7.94 -30.64
CA SER A 45 -3.33 8.73 -31.81
C SER A 45 -4.34 7.98 -32.68
N THR A 46 -4.29 6.64 -32.73
CA THR A 46 -5.19 5.85 -33.60
C THR A 46 -6.54 5.51 -32.96
N LEU A 47 -6.68 5.64 -31.64
CA LEU A 47 -7.94 5.37 -30.92
C LEU A 47 -8.82 6.61 -30.70
N ILE A 48 -8.23 7.81 -30.76
CA ILE A 48 -8.94 9.07 -30.51
C ILE A 48 -9.65 9.60 -31.77
N ASP A 49 -9.10 9.36 -32.96
CA ASP A 49 -9.67 9.88 -34.22
C ASP A 49 -11.03 9.27 -34.62
N GLY A 50 -11.40 8.11 -34.06
CA GLY A 50 -12.65 7.41 -34.40
C GLY A 50 -13.84 7.69 -33.48
N ILE A 51 -13.64 8.33 -32.31
CA ILE A 51 -14.66 8.42 -31.25
C ILE A 51 -14.92 9.86 -30.80
N TRP A 52 -13.99 10.79 -31.02
CA TRP A 52 -14.13 12.18 -30.59
C TRP A 52 -13.75 13.13 -31.74
N LYS A 53 -14.75 13.65 -32.46
CA LYS A 53 -14.56 14.89 -33.22
C LYS A 53 -14.49 16.07 -32.24
N ILE A 54 -13.36 16.22 -31.57
CA ILE A 54 -12.96 17.49 -30.97
C ILE A 54 -12.17 18.21 -32.07
N GLU A 55 -12.89 18.85 -32.99
CA GLU A 55 -12.28 19.72 -33.98
C GLU A 55 -11.74 20.95 -33.23
N ASN A 56 -10.41 21.19 -33.35
CA ASN A 56 -9.66 22.37 -32.86
C ASN A 56 -8.94 22.33 -31.50
N ILE A 57 -8.39 21.19 -31.06
CA ILE A 57 -7.27 21.23 -30.08
C ILE A 57 -6.00 20.74 -30.78
N GLN A 58 -5.12 21.68 -31.14
CA GLN A 58 -3.74 21.40 -31.55
C GLN A 58 -2.90 21.26 -30.26
N PRO A 59 -2.48 20.05 -29.85
CA PRO A 59 -1.61 19.90 -28.69
C PRO A 59 -0.23 20.49 -29.02
N ARG A 60 0.03 21.71 -28.53
CA ARG A 60 1.40 22.25 -28.51
C ARG A 60 2.16 21.57 -27.38
N ARG A 61 3.24 20.85 -27.73
CA ARG A 61 4.27 20.45 -26.77
C ARG A 61 4.97 21.72 -26.28
N PHE A 62 5.04 21.91 -24.97
CA PHE A 62 5.79 23.01 -24.36
C PHE A 62 6.85 22.44 -23.43
N ASP A 63 8.00 23.12 -23.40
CA ASP A 63 9.09 22.82 -22.50
C ASP A 63 8.67 23.07 -21.03
N SER A 64 9.24 22.29 -20.11
CA SER A 64 8.92 22.28 -18.68
C SER A 64 9.14 23.64 -17.99
N PHE A 65 8.11 24.14 -17.30
CA PHE A 65 8.20 25.31 -16.40
C PHE A 65 9.22 25.11 -15.26
N GLN A 66 9.85 26.19 -14.78
CA GLN A 66 10.86 26.17 -13.71
C GLN A 66 10.33 26.82 -12.42
N PRO A 67 10.80 26.42 -11.22
CA PRO A 67 10.43 27.05 -9.96
C PRO A 67 10.65 28.58 -9.90
N SER A 68 11.57 29.10 -10.71
CA SER A 68 11.86 30.55 -10.83
C SER A 68 10.74 31.37 -11.47
N ASP A 69 9.72 30.74 -12.03
CA ASP A 69 8.67 31.41 -12.81
C ASP A 69 7.57 32.04 -11.93
N PHE A 70 7.67 31.95 -10.59
CA PHE A 70 6.65 32.39 -9.63
C PHE A 70 7.30 33.12 -8.45
N VAL A 71 6.87 34.36 -8.17
CA VAL A 71 7.33 35.12 -6.99
C VAL A 71 6.18 35.28 -5.99
N CYS A 72 6.51 35.11 -4.71
CA CYS A 72 5.59 35.38 -3.62
C CYS A 72 5.28 36.89 -3.56
N SER A 73 4.07 37.28 -3.17
CA SER A 73 3.80 38.68 -2.85
C SER A 73 4.74 39.15 -1.73
N ASN A 74 5.17 40.42 -1.80
CA ASN A 74 6.22 41.09 -1.00
C ASN A 74 6.04 41.07 0.54
N GLN A 75 5.18 40.23 1.12
CA GLN A 75 4.97 40.10 2.56
C GLN A 75 5.47 38.76 3.15
N CYS A 76 5.88 37.80 2.33
CA CYS A 76 6.36 36.49 2.79
C CYS A 76 7.90 36.32 2.74
N TYR A 77 8.66 37.32 2.29
CA TYR A 77 10.12 37.33 2.26
C TYR A 77 10.60 38.57 3.03
N ASP A 78 11.27 38.36 4.16
CA ASP A 78 12.07 39.40 4.81
C ASP A 78 13.51 38.90 4.85
N ASP A 79 14.12 38.86 3.66
CA ASP A 79 15.57 38.91 3.47
C ASP A 79 15.81 39.34 2.02
N GLY A 80 16.47 40.49 1.88
CA GLY A 80 16.61 41.20 0.61
C GLY A 80 17.42 40.43 -0.43
N LEU A 81 16.76 39.68 -1.30
CA LEU A 81 17.29 39.22 -2.58
C LEU A 81 16.15 38.82 -3.53
N ARG A 82 16.09 39.57 -4.65
CA ARG A 82 15.22 39.47 -5.85
C ARG A 82 13.90 40.24 -5.81
N SER A 83 13.87 41.24 -6.67
CA SER A 83 12.77 42.12 -7.03
C SER A 83 11.86 41.51 -8.12
N GLU A 84 10.56 41.70 -7.91
CA GLU A 84 9.45 41.81 -8.88
C GLU A 84 9.13 40.61 -9.80
N ILE A 85 7.97 39.97 -9.55
CA ILE A 85 6.92 39.53 -10.52
C ILE A 85 5.74 38.92 -9.72
N THR A 86 4.57 39.56 -9.69
CA THR A 86 3.37 39.06 -9.00
C THR A 86 2.55 38.07 -9.85
N PRO A 87 2.15 36.89 -9.34
CA PRO A 87 1.11 36.08 -9.98
C PRO A 87 -0.26 36.73 -9.71
N ASN A 88 -0.84 37.33 -10.73
CA ASN A 88 -2.22 37.81 -10.68
C ASN A 88 -3.19 36.62 -10.87
N LEU A 89 -3.80 36.14 -9.78
CA LEU A 89 -5.03 35.35 -9.81
C LEU A 89 -6.15 36.23 -10.38
N THR A 90 -6.29 36.24 -11.71
CA THR A 90 -7.36 36.98 -12.38
C THR A 90 -8.56 36.06 -12.61
N ASN A 91 -9.68 36.44 -11.98
CA ASN A 91 -11.00 35.91 -12.30
C ASN A 91 -11.40 36.46 -13.68
N ILE A 92 -11.10 35.72 -14.76
CA ILE A 92 -11.54 36.10 -16.10
C ILE A 92 -12.87 35.39 -16.37
N LYS A 93 -13.96 36.17 -16.36
CA LYS A 93 -15.23 35.77 -16.97
C LYS A 93 -15.08 35.84 -18.48
N THR A 94 -15.11 34.68 -19.13
CA THR A 94 -15.62 34.52 -20.49
C THR A 94 -16.64 33.40 -20.41
N GLU A 95 -17.79 33.60 -21.06
CA GLU A 95 -18.89 32.65 -21.07
C GLU A 95 -18.38 31.24 -21.42
N GLU A 96 -18.74 30.27 -20.60
CA GLU A 96 -18.40 28.84 -20.68
C GLU A 96 -16.94 28.46 -20.34
N ASN A 97 -16.78 27.91 -19.12
CA ASN A 97 -15.68 27.09 -18.57
C ASN A 97 -14.83 27.77 -17.47
N VAL A 98 -14.95 27.20 -16.26
CA VAL A 98 -14.33 27.71 -15.02
C VAL A 98 -12.84 27.42 -15.04
N LEU A 99 -12.07 28.51 -15.05
CA LEU A 99 -10.61 28.54 -15.12
C LEU A 99 -10.03 28.57 -13.69
N ILE A 100 -9.23 27.58 -13.31
CA ILE A 100 -8.74 27.41 -11.92
C ILE A 100 -7.33 27.99 -11.73
N LEU A 101 -6.46 27.96 -12.75
CA LEU A 101 -5.14 28.58 -12.69
C LEU A 101 -4.66 28.95 -14.09
N THR A 102 -4.25 30.21 -14.28
CA THR A 102 -3.62 30.72 -15.51
C THR A 102 -2.19 31.14 -15.20
N LEU A 103 -1.25 30.65 -16.01
CA LEU A 103 0.16 31.02 -15.95
C LEU A 103 0.47 32.11 -16.98
N ILE A 104 1.16 33.17 -16.56
CA ILE A 104 1.65 34.24 -17.44
C ILE A 104 3.16 34.01 -17.61
N PRO A 105 3.69 33.84 -18.85
CA PRO A 105 5.12 33.67 -19.07
C PRO A 105 5.92 34.89 -18.59
N SER A 106 7.04 34.67 -17.89
CA SER A 106 7.98 35.74 -17.54
C SER A 106 8.80 36.16 -18.77
N LYS A 107 9.12 37.45 -18.87
CA LYS A 107 10.07 37.96 -19.88
C LYS A 107 11.46 37.37 -19.60
N ILE A 108 11.83 36.30 -20.30
CA ILE A 108 13.21 35.86 -20.39
C ILE A 108 13.90 36.67 -21.50
N GLY A 109 15.10 37.17 -21.20
CA GLY A 109 15.83 38.15 -22.00
C GLY A 109 15.93 37.85 -23.51
N THR A 110 15.87 38.94 -24.28
CA THR A 110 16.20 39.11 -25.70
C THR A 110 15.31 38.54 -26.81
N ILE A 111 14.18 37.88 -26.51
CA ILE A 111 13.13 37.68 -27.52
C ILE A 111 11.78 38.13 -26.94
N SER A 112 11.32 39.30 -27.37
CA SER A 112 9.97 39.78 -27.11
C SER A 112 8.97 38.89 -27.87
N ILE A 113 8.52 37.81 -27.24
CA ILE A 113 7.34 37.10 -27.72
C ILE A 113 6.14 37.96 -27.31
N ASN A 114 5.59 38.71 -28.27
CA ASN A 114 4.28 39.34 -28.19
C ASN A 114 3.19 38.25 -28.17
N SER A 115 3.11 37.45 -27.10
CA SER A 115 1.99 36.54 -26.91
C SER A 115 1.30 36.84 -25.58
N THR A 116 0.16 37.50 -25.69
CA THR A 116 -0.90 37.60 -24.67
C THR A 116 -1.56 36.25 -24.33
N LEU A 117 -0.92 35.12 -24.67
CA LEU A 117 -1.46 33.79 -24.43
C LEU A 117 -1.22 33.41 -22.97
N SER A 118 -2.28 33.57 -22.20
CA SER A 118 -2.39 33.05 -20.86
C SER A 118 -2.69 31.54 -20.97
N LEU A 119 -1.89 30.70 -20.32
CA LEU A 119 -2.00 29.24 -20.43
C LEU A 119 -2.66 28.68 -19.17
N SER A 120 -3.82 28.04 -19.34
CA SER A 120 -4.52 27.37 -18.24
C SER A 120 -3.85 26.04 -17.91
N ALA A 121 -3.26 25.93 -16.72
CA ALA A 121 -2.63 24.69 -16.26
C ALA A 121 -3.65 23.70 -15.68
N VAL A 122 -4.77 24.19 -15.13
CA VAL A 122 -5.85 23.36 -14.60
C VAL A 122 -7.21 23.92 -15.02
N ILE A 123 -8.06 23.06 -15.61
CA ILE A 123 -9.37 23.43 -16.15
C ILE A 123 -10.43 22.53 -15.55
N LYS A 124 -11.54 23.10 -15.08
CA LYS A 124 -12.71 22.34 -14.63
C LYS A 124 -13.81 22.36 -15.67
N ASP A 125 -14.23 21.17 -16.10
CA ASP A 125 -15.41 20.94 -16.91
C ASP A 125 -16.57 20.51 -15.99
N ASN A 126 -17.66 21.25 -16.01
CA ASN A 126 -18.83 20.95 -15.20
C ASN A 126 -19.71 19.83 -15.78
N GLY A 127 -19.35 19.26 -16.92
CA GLY A 127 -20.06 18.14 -17.54
C GLY A 127 -21.34 18.55 -18.25
N PHE A 128 -21.45 19.79 -18.74
CA PHE A 128 -22.67 20.26 -19.40
C PHE A 128 -23.07 19.43 -20.63
N TYR A 129 -22.09 18.81 -21.31
CA TYR A 129 -22.32 18.03 -22.54
C TYR A 129 -22.64 16.55 -22.30
N ASP A 130 -21.98 15.90 -21.33
CA ASP A 130 -22.09 14.45 -21.10
C ASP A 130 -22.61 14.08 -19.70
N GLY A 131 -22.89 15.07 -18.85
CA GLY A 131 -23.32 14.89 -17.47
C GLY A 131 -22.21 14.45 -16.52
N VAL A 132 -20.93 14.52 -16.93
CA VAL A 132 -19.77 14.09 -16.14
C VAL A 132 -18.87 15.28 -15.86
N GLU A 133 -18.78 15.66 -14.59
CA GLU A 133 -17.83 16.67 -14.12
C GLU A 133 -16.39 16.14 -14.18
N LYS A 134 -15.44 16.96 -14.64
CA LYS A 134 -14.03 16.59 -14.87
C LYS A 134 -13.10 17.73 -14.47
N ILE A 135 -11.89 17.39 -14.07
CA ILE A 135 -10.79 18.35 -13.92
C ILE A 135 -9.62 17.88 -14.77
N PHE A 136 -9.16 18.75 -15.66
CA PHE A 136 -8.05 18.51 -16.56
C PHE A 136 -6.81 19.21 -16.03
N PHE A 137 -5.70 18.46 -15.99
CA PHE A 137 -4.39 18.95 -15.60
C PHE A 137 -3.49 18.99 -16.84
N GLY A 138 -2.96 20.16 -17.15
CA GLY A 138 -1.89 20.38 -18.10
C GLY A 138 -0.58 20.67 -17.37
N GLY A 139 0.53 20.14 -17.88
CA GLY A 139 1.87 20.29 -17.27
C GLY A 139 2.34 19.03 -16.53
N SER A 140 3.51 19.13 -15.87
CA SER A 140 4.10 18.00 -15.12
C SER A 140 3.53 17.91 -13.70
N MET A 141 3.26 16.68 -13.24
CA MET A 141 2.96 16.39 -11.83
C MET A 141 4.16 16.62 -10.90
N ASP A 142 5.35 16.87 -11.43
CA ASP A 142 6.52 17.27 -10.62
C ASP A 142 6.41 18.72 -10.13
N TYR A 143 5.48 19.50 -10.70
CA TYR A 143 5.28 20.88 -10.32
C TYR A 143 4.35 21.01 -9.11
N TRP A 144 4.83 21.62 -8.03
CA TRP A 144 4.17 21.61 -6.72
C TRP A 144 2.77 22.24 -6.71
N ILE A 145 2.52 23.28 -7.53
CA ILE A 145 1.17 23.88 -7.67
C ILE A 145 0.21 22.88 -8.33
N ILE A 146 0.68 22.13 -9.33
CA ILE A 146 -0.13 21.09 -9.97
C ILE A 146 -0.42 19.97 -8.96
N GLN A 147 0.56 19.56 -8.15
CA GLN A 147 0.35 18.59 -7.06
C GLN A 147 -0.69 19.08 -6.05
N LEU A 148 -0.62 20.36 -5.65
CA LEU A 148 -1.56 20.98 -4.73
C LEU A 148 -2.98 20.96 -5.29
N LEU A 149 -3.18 21.45 -6.52
CA LEU A 149 -4.48 21.46 -7.18
C LEU A 149 -5.02 20.04 -7.44
N PHE A 150 -4.13 19.09 -7.71
CA PHE A 150 -4.49 17.68 -7.87
C PHE A 150 -5.01 17.09 -6.57
N HIS A 151 -4.32 17.36 -5.45
CA HIS A 151 -4.77 16.96 -4.12
C HIS A 151 -6.14 17.57 -3.78
N ASP A 152 -6.33 18.86 -4.02
CA ASP A 152 -7.62 19.53 -3.80
C ASP A 152 -8.74 18.95 -4.67
N SER A 153 -8.43 18.59 -5.91
CA SER A 153 -9.39 17.96 -6.82
C SER A 153 -9.84 16.58 -6.33
N ILE A 154 -8.94 15.80 -5.73
CA ILE A 154 -9.29 14.53 -5.09
C ILE A 154 -10.26 14.77 -3.94
N LEU A 155 -9.96 15.73 -3.05
CA LEU A 155 -10.81 16.06 -1.90
C LEU A 155 -12.15 16.67 -2.33
N TYR A 156 -12.18 17.40 -3.45
CA TYR A 156 -13.39 17.96 -4.04
C TYR A 156 -14.35 16.84 -4.48
N PHE A 157 -13.86 15.86 -5.23
CA PHE A 157 -14.68 14.78 -5.77
C PHE A 157 -14.94 13.62 -4.79
N GLU A 158 -14.13 13.43 -3.75
CA GLU A 158 -14.38 12.47 -2.67
C GLU A 158 -14.44 13.16 -1.30
N PRO A 159 -15.58 13.79 -0.97
CA PRO A 159 -15.74 14.50 0.30
C PRO A 159 -15.54 13.62 1.54
N ARG A 160 -15.71 12.28 1.43
CA ARG A 160 -15.47 11.36 2.55
C ARG A 160 -14.01 11.35 2.99
N LEU A 161 -13.07 11.65 2.08
CA LEU A 161 -11.65 11.75 2.42
C LEU A 161 -11.34 12.98 3.27
N LYS A 162 -12.16 14.03 3.24
CA LYS A 162 -11.95 15.25 4.06
C LYS A 162 -11.99 14.98 5.57
N ILE A 163 -12.61 13.87 6.00
CA ILE A 163 -12.60 13.44 7.41
C ILE A 163 -11.17 13.02 7.81
N LYS A 164 -10.46 12.33 6.92
CA LYS A 164 -9.09 11.84 7.15
C LYS A 164 -8.03 12.87 6.79
N PHE A 165 -8.27 13.65 5.74
CA PHE A 165 -7.35 14.61 5.13
C PHE A 165 -7.97 16.01 5.17
N ASN A 166 -8.21 16.52 6.37
CA ASN A 166 -8.68 17.89 6.59
C ASN A 166 -7.51 18.89 6.44
N HIS A 167 -7.67 20.14 6.90
CA HIS A 167 -6.62 21.16 6.84
C HIS A 167 -5.59 21.06 7.98
N ASP A 168 -5.84 20.28 9.02
CA ASP A 168 -4.94 20.18 10.16
C ASP A 168 -3.73 19.31 9.82
N ARG A 169 -2.55 19.77 10.21
CA ARG A 169 -1.29 19.03 10.12
C ARG A 169 -0.66 18.97 11.50
N TYR A 170 -0.60 17.76 12.06
CA TYR A 170 0.04 17.51 13.34
C TYR A 170 1.53 17.24 13.11
N LEU A 171 2.39 18.03 13.73
CA LEU A 171 3.84 17.93 13.56
C LEU A 171 4.53 17.65 14.90
N GLN A 172 5.41 16.66 14.88
CA GLN A 172 6.38 16.35 15.92
C GLN A 172 7.77 16.33 15.25
N ILE A 173 8.78 16.93 15.88
CA ILE A 173 10.16 16.89 15.41
C ILE A 173 11.01 16.22 16.49
N ASP A 174 11.51 15.05 16.14
CA ASP A 174 12.38 14.24 16.98
C ASP A 174 13.83 14.50 16.60
N ILE A 175 14.64 14.89 17.59
CA ILE A 175 16.09 15.07 17.45
C ILE A 175 16.75 13.82 18.02
N ASP A 176 17.08 12.86 17.15
CA ASP A 176 17.81 11.67 17.53
C ASP A 176 19.29 12.02 17.81
N ASP A 177 20.03 11.04 18.33
CA ASP A 177 21.48 11.13 18.51
C ASP A 177 21.96 12.22 19.46
N ILE A 178 21.15 12.60 20.45
CA ILE A 178 21.60 13.50 21.52
C ILE A 178 22.75 12.83 22.28
N PHE A 179 23.87 13.55 22.35
CA PHE A 179 25.20 13.12 22.81
C PHE A 179 25.97 12.20 21.85
N VAL A 180 25.38 11.71 20.75
CA VAL A 180 26.02 10.77 19.83
C VAL A 180 26.65 11.51 18.65
N GLY A 181 27.93 11.28 18.37
CA GLY A 181 28.59 11.87 17.21
C GLY A 181 30.11 11.83 17.31
N GLN A 182 30.78 12.06 16.18
CA GLN A 182 32.22 12.31 16.17
C GLN A 182 32.52 13.69 16.77
N GLN A 183 33.74 13.87 17.27
CA GLN A 183 34.19 15.18 17.71
C GLN A 183 34.05 16.20 16.57
N ASP A 184 33.70 17.44 16.92
CA ASP A 184 33.46 18.58 16.02
C ASP A 184 32.18 18.47 15.18
N THR A 185 31.31 17.48 15.45
CA THR A 185 29.99 17.35 14.81
C THR A 185 28.83 17.60 15.78
N ARG A 186 29.12 17.69 17.08
CA ARG A 186 28.11 17.75 18.13
C ARG A 186 27.74 19.21 18.41
N ILE A 187 26.59 19.40 19.05
CA ILE A 187 26.13 20.72 19.47
C ILE A 187 27.06 21.31 20.53
N VAL A 188 27.29 22.61 20.47
CA VAL A 188 27.95 23.39 21.54
C VAL A 188 26.92 24.22 22.31
N ALA A 189 27.32 24.82 23.44
CA ALA A 189 26.39 25.62 24.27
C ALA A 189 25.62 26.69 23.48
N LYS A 190 26.28 27.35 22.53
CA LYS A 190 25.62 28.33 21.64
C LYS A 190 24.50 27.69 20.82
N ASP A 191 24.68 26.47 20.32
CA ASP A 191 23.63 25.79 19.53
C ASP A 191 22.41 25.42 20.39
N VAL A 192 22.60 25.20 21.70
CA VAL A 192 21.49 25.01 22.65
C VAL A 192 20.65 26.29 22.77
N ASP A 193 21.28 27.48 22.79
CA ASP A 193 20.56 28.76 22.77
C ASP A 193 19.69 28.87 21.50
N TYR A 194 20.26 28.57 20.33
CA TYR A 194 19.52 28.60 19.06
C TYR A 194 18.44 27.53 18.98
N LEU A 195 18.63 26.36 19.62
CA LEU A 195 17.61 25.33 19.67
C LEU A 195 16.39 25.81 20.46
N ILE A 196 16.60 26.52 21.56
CA ILE A 196 15.51 27.16 22.34
C ILE A 196 14.85 28.27 21.52
N GLU A 197 15.64 29.14 20.88
CA GLU A 197 15.11 30.23 20.03
C GLU A 197 14.28 29.67 18.86
N SER A 198 14.77 28.63 18.20
CA SER A 198 14.07 27.92 17.12
C SER A 198 12.74 27.34 17.60
N GLN A 199 12.71 26.75 18.80
CA GLN A 199 11.48 26.25 19.40
C GLN A 199 10.45 27.36 19.60
N ASP A 200 10.88 28.54 20.09
CA ASP A 200 10.00 29.68 20.28
C ASP A 200 9.47 30.25 18.95
N LYS A 201 10.31 30.34 17.91
CA LYS A 201 9.85 30.69 16.56
C LYS A 201 8.84 29.69 16.00
N LEU A 202 9.05 28.39 16.21
CA LEU A 202 8.09 27.37 15.78
C LEU A 202 6.77 27.46 16.53
N ARG A 203 6.76 27.95 17.78
CA ARG A 203 5.53 28.21 18.55
C ARG A 203 4.63 29.29 17.95
N GLU A 204 5.18 30.20 17.13
CA GLU A 204 4.40 31.18 16.37
C GLU A 204 3.53 30.52 15.29
N TYR A 205 3.96 29.38 14.77
CA TYR A 205 3.22 28.57 13.80
C TYR A 205 2.39 27.46 14.46
N MET A 206 2.92 26.89 15.55
CA MET A 206 2.37 25.72 16.25
C MET A 206 2.39 25.97 17.76
N PRO A 207 1.32 26.53 18.34
CA PRO A 207 1.27 26.82 19.77
C PRO A 207 1.64 25.60 20.62
N ASN A 208 2.44 25.83 21.67
CA ASN A 208 2.99 24.81 22.59
C ASN A 208 4.01 23.83 21.99
N PHE A 209 4.46 24.03 20.74
CA PHE A 209 5.49 23.20 20.13
C PHE A 209 6.70 23.00 21.06
N THR A 210 7.13 21.74 21.18
CA THR A 210 8.29 21.34 21.98
C THR A 210 9.06 20.25 21.25
N TYR A 211 10.37 20.43 21.09
CA TYR A 211 11.26 19.40 20.52
C TYR A 211 11.33 18.17 21.43
N THR A 212 11.46 17.00 20.81
CA THR A 212 11.54 15.72 21.51
C THR A 212 12.92 15.11 21.24
N LEU A 213 13.72 14.91 22.29
CA LEU A 213 15.16 14.62 22.22
C LEU A 213 15.47 13.14 22.52
N GLY A 214 16.02 12.44 21.54
CA GLY A 214 16.42 11.04 21.63
C GLY A 214 17.86 10.90 22.12
N TYR A 215 18.06 10.40 23.34
CA TYR A 215 19.38 10.38 23.97
C TYR A 215 19.99 8.98 24.13
N SER A 216 21.32 8.95 24.02
CA SER A 216 22.18 7.80 24.37
C SER A 216 23.20 8.24 25.43
N GLY A 217 22.87 8.01 26.70
CA GLY A 217 23.61 8.56 27.84
C GLY A 217 25.08 8.12 27.94
N TYR A 218 25.49 7.04 27.25
CA TYR A 218 26.88 6.59 27.24
C TYR A 218 27.84 7.65 26.68
N PHE A 219 27.36 8.54 25.82
CA PHE A 219 28.17 9.52 25.10
C PHE A 219 28.14 10.92 25.71
N PHE A 220 27.45 11.08 26.84
CA PHE A 220 27.46 12.33 27.61
C PHE A 220 28.90 12.69 28.01
N ARG A 221 29.32 13.93 27.71
CA ARG A 221 30.67 14.48 27.93
C ARG A 221 31.79 13.67 27.28
N LYS A 222 31.56 13.17 26.06
CA LYS A 222 32.59 12.48 25.24
C LYS A 222 33.05 13.27 24.02
N GLY A 223 32.64 14.53 23.90
CA GLY A 223 33.10 15.45 22.86
C GLY A 223 34.35 16.23 23.27
N ASN A 224 34.68 17.27 22.53
CA ASN A 224 35.68 18.27 22.92
C ASN A 224 35.15 19.19 24.04
N LYS A 225 35.99 20.06 24.61
CA LYS A 225 35.62 20.96 25.72
C LYS A 225 34.41 21.86 25.43
N LEU A 226 34.16 22.24 24.17
CA LEU A 226 33.00 23.06 23.80
C LEU A 226 31.73 22.22 23.69
N GLU A 227 31.85 21.00 23.18
CA GLU A 227 30.76 20.02 23.09
C GLU A 227 30.36 19.49 24.47
N GLU A 228 31.32 19.25 25.37
CA GLU A 228 31.05 18.90 26.77
C GLU A 228 30.21 19.97 27.47
N LYS A 229 30.53 21.26 27.25
CA LYS A 229 29.72 22.38 27.75
C LYS A 229 28.34 22.42 27.11
N GLY A 230 28.22 22.03 25.83
CA GLY A 230 26.93 21.90 25.14
C GLY A 230 26.07 20.81 25.78
N ASP A 231 26.64 19.63 26.02
CA ASP A 231 25.98 18.52 26.70
C ASP A 231 25.50 18.93 28.10
N GLU A 232 26.37 19.56 28.90
CA GLU A 232 26.07 20.05 30.24
C GLU A 232 24.95 21.08 30.23
N TYR A 233 25.03 22.05 29.33
CA TYR A 233 24.02 23.09 29.22
C TYR A 233 22.66 22.51 28.80
N LEU A 234 22.64 21.55 27.88
CA LEU A 234 21.41 20.86 27.47
C LEU A 234 20.73 20.13 28.66
N ILE A 235 21.53 19.52 29.54
CA ILE A 235 21.03 18.90 30.78
C ILE A 235 20.53 19.96 31.77
N GLU A 236 21.20 21.10 31.88
CA GLU A 236 20.77 22.21 32.74
C GLU A 236 19.40 22.75 32.32
N VAL A 237 19.14 22.84 31.01
CA VAL A 237 17.86 23.32 30.45
C VAL A 237 16.90 22.20 30.06
N LYS A 238 17.11 20.96 30.54
CA LYS A 238 16.35 19.76 30.13
C LYS A 238 14.83 19.92 30.15
N ASP A 239 14.29 20.72 31.07
CA ASP A 239 12.86 20.94 31.29
C ASP A 239 12.21 21.80 30.18
N LYS A 240 13.01 22.38 29.28
CA LYS A 240 12.53 23.07 28.07
C LYS A 240 12.19 22.11 26.92
N PHE A 241 12.50 20.83 27.06
CA PHE A 241 12.38 19.81 26.02
C PHE A 241 11.64 18.58 26.53
N LEU A 242 11.12 17.77 25.60
CA LEU A 242 10.69 16.40 25.87
C LEU A 242 11.84 15.44 25.54
N TRP A 243 11.90 14.29 26.20
CA TRP A 243 12.99 13.33 25.99
C TRP A 243 12.48 11.90 25.76
N PHE A 244 13.22 11.09 25.01
CA PHE A 244 12.96 9.66 24.86
C PHE A 244 14.26 8.85 24.79
N PRO A 245 14.25 7.58 25.23
CA PRO A 245 15.43 6.73 25.16
C PRO A 245 15.76 6.33 23.72
N HIS A 246 17.04 6.42 23.35
CA HIS A 246 17.58 6.02 22.05
C HIS A 246 18.73 5.00 22.19
N MET A 247 18.56 4.03 23.10
CA MET A 247 19.58 3.05 23.55
C MET A 247 20.80 3.67 24.23
N TRP A 248 21.45 2.95 25.15
CA TRP A 248 22.59 3.48 25.92
C TRP A 248 23.80 3.85 25.07
N LYS A 249 24.25 2.92 24.23
CA LYS A 249 25.45 3.04 23.36
C LYS A 249 25.10 3.26 21.89
N HIS A 250 23.86 3.67 21.59
CA HIS A 250 23.38 3.71 20.20
C HIS A 250 23.55 2.33 19.50
N ASN A 251 23.32 1.25 20.25
CA ASN A 251 23.45 -0.11 19.74
C ASN A 251 22.24 -0.47 18.88
N HIS A 252 22.46 -1.22 17.80
CA HIS A 252 21.34 -1.76 17.03
C HIS A 252 20.76 -3.03 17.68
N ALA A 253 19.45 -3.21 17.53
CA ALA A 253 18.73 -4.30 18.18
C ALA A 253 19.14 -5.70 17.70
N GLN A 254 19.54 -5.84 16.43
CA GLN A 254 19.90 -7.11 15.80
C GLN A 254 21.29 -7.62 16.18
N ASP A 255 22.17 -6.77 16.70
CA ASP A 255 23.58 -7.11 16.98
C ASP A 255 23.76 -7.86 18.30
N HIS A 256 22.70 -7.98 19.11
CA HIS A 256 22.77 -8.47 20.48
C HIS A 256 21.54 -9.29 20.89
N ASP A 257 21.70 -10.12 21.92
CA ASP A 257 20.60 -10.87 22.51
C ASP A 257 19.72 -10.00 23.44
N VAL A 258 18.58 -10.56 23.84
CA VAL A 258 17.61 -9.88 24.71
C VAL A 258 18.19 -9.48 26.06
N SER A 259 19.09 -10.29 26.63
CA SER A 259 19.68 -10.05 27.96
C SER A 259 20.59 -8.83 27.92
N TYR A 260 21.43 -8.73 26.89
CA TYR A 260 22.28 -7.58 26.65
C TYR A 260 21.45 -6.32 26.39
N LEU A 261 20.42 -6.40 25.53
CA LEU A 261 19.55 -5.27 25.25
C LEU A 261 18.88 -4.73 26.52
N LYS A 262 18.35 -5.61 27.37
CA LYS A 262 17.78 -5.22 28.66
C LYS A 262 18.81 -4.51 29.54
N ALA A 263 20.02 -5.07 29.66
CA ALA A 263 21.08 -4.48 30.48
C ALA A 263 21.48 -3.06 30.00
N VAL A 264 21.67 -2.86 28.69
CA VAL A 264 22.00 -1.53 28.16
C VAL A 264 20.81 -0.57 28.26
N MET A 265 19.57 -1.03 28.07
CA MET A 265 18.39 -0.21 28.30
C MET A 265 18.29 0.25 29.77
N THR A 266 18.57 -0.63 30.73
CA THR A 266 18.62 -0.28 32.16
C THR A 266 19.67 0.80 32.44
N GLN A 267 20.85 0.72 31.84
CA GLN A 267 21.88 1.76 31.98
C GLN A 267 21.39 3.13 31.48
N ASN A 268 20.73 3.17 30.32
CA ASN A 268 20.16 4.42 29.80
C ASN A 268 19.03 4.95 30.68
N ARG A 269 18.23 4.05 31.30
CA ARG A 269 17.18 4.43 32.26
C ARG A 269 17.75 5.05 33.52
N LEU A 270 18.77 4.43 34.11
CA LEU A 270 19.46 4.98 35.28
C LEU A 270 20.06 6.36 34.98
N PHE A 271 20.58 6.59 33.77
CA PHE A 271 21.03 7.91 33.36
C PHE A 271 19.90 8.94 33.40
N ALA A 272 18.74 8.65 32.79
CA ALA A 272 17.60 9.57 32.83
C ALA A 272 17.05 9.79 34.24
N GLU A 273 17.02 8.76 35.08
CA GLU A 273 16.60 8.87 36.48
C GLU A 273 17.58 9.77 37.26
N ASN A 274 18.89 9.58 37.11
CA ASN A 274 19.92 10.38 37.77
C ASN A 274 19.86 11.86 37.39
N PHE A 275 19.59 12.16 36.11
CA PHE A 275 19.43 13.53 35.64
C PHE A 275 17.99 14.04 35.72
N ASN A 276 17.04 13.25 36.21
CA ASN A 276 15.61 13.57 36.23
C ASN A 276 15.10 14.16 34.89
N LEU A 277 15.37 13.45 33.78
CA LEU A 277 14.94 13.89 32.44
C LEU A 277 13.41 13.81 32.30
N PRO A 278 12.76 14.81 31.69
CA PRO A 278 11.31 14.79 31.44
C PRO A 278 10.99 13.89 30.24
N LEU A 279 10.95 12.58 30.50
CA LEU A 279 10.68 11.56 29.48
C LEU A 279 9.22 11.58 29.01
N VAL A 280 9.03 11.45 27.70
CA VAL A 280 7.74 11.12 27.10
C VAL A 280 7.37 9.70 27.51
N LYS A 281 6.38 9.58 28.41
CA LYS A 281 5.96 8.29 28.94
C LYS A 281 5.52 7.34 27.82
N GLY A 282 6.17 6.18 27.74
CA GLY A 282 5.81 5.12 26.81
C GLY A 282 6.33 5.29 25.38
N TYR A 283 7.18 6.30 25.11
CA TYR A 283 7.77 6.54 23.80
C TYR A 283 9.26 6.17 23.77
N ALA A 284 9.68 5.44 22.73
CA ALA A 284 11.08 5.14 22.45
C ALA A 284 11.29 4.97 20.95
N VAL A 285 12.53 5.13 20.50
CA VAL A 285 12.91 4.92 19.09
C VAL A 285 14.20 4.12 19.08
N SER A 286 14.26 3.06 18.28
CA SER A 286 15.46 2.24 18.12
C SER A 286 16.44 2.95 17.16
N PRO A 287 17.75 2.95 17.41
CA PRO A 287 18.75 3.42 16.46
C PRO A 287 18.55 2.87 15.05
N GLN A 288 18.55 3.75 14.05
CA GLN A 288 18.24 3.43 12.64
C GLN A 288 16.91 2.68 12.43
N HIS A 289 16.00 2.76 13.40
CA HIS A 289 14.70 2.08 13.42
C HIS A 289 14.78 0.54 13.36
N ILE A 290 15.96 -0.03 13.60
CA ILE A 290 16.15 -1.46 13.44
C ILE A 290 15.41 -2.23 14.54
N GLY A 291 14.72 -3.28 14.11
CA GLY A 291 13.86 -4.09 14.96
C GLY A 291 12.46 -3.53 15.15
N VAL A 292 12.18 -2.29 14.71
CA VAL A 292 10.81 -1.74 14.63
C VAL A 292 10.13 -2.27 13.38
N TYR A 293 10.76 -2.11 12.21
CA TYR A 293 10.36 -2.81 10.99
C TYR A 293 11.58 -3.05 10.08
N PRO A 294 11.87 -4.29 9.64
CA PRO A 294 11.23 -5.55 10.06
C PRO A 294 11.26 -5.77 11.58
N THR A 295 10.18 -6.33 12.13
CA THR A 295 9.99 -6.45 13.57
C THR A 295 10.93 -7.48 14.19
N ILE A 296 11.57 -7.15 15.31
CA ILE A 296 12.33 -8.08 16.14
C ILE A 296 11.60 -8.28 17.47
N ASP A 297 11.06 -9.48 17.68
CA ASP A 297 10.23 -9.85 18.83
C ASP A 297 10.78 -9.43 20.20
N TYR A 298 12.07 -9.65 20.43
CA TYR A 298 12.70 -9.40 21.73
C TYR A 298 12.98 -7.92 21.98
N LEU A 299 13.03 -7.07 20.95
CA LEU A 299 13.11 -5.61 21.11
C LEU A 299 11.84 -5.10 21.80
N TYR A 300 10.67 -5.51 21.30
CA TYR A 300 9.37 -5.13 21.86
C TYR A 300 9.19 -5.63 23.29
N GLU A 301 9.69 -6.83 23.60
CA GLU A 301 9.67 -7.38 24.96
C GLU A 301 10.57 -6.58 25.92
N ALA A 302 11.82 -6.31 25.52
CA ALA A 302 12.75 -5.52 26.33
C ALA A 302 12.25 -4.09 26.56
N TRP A 303 11.70 -3.45 25.53
CA TRP A 303 11.09 -2.12 25.66
C TRP A 303 9.93 -2.09 26.66
N LYS A 304 9.03 -3.06 26.59
CA LYS A 304 7.90 -3.14 27.52
C LYS A 304 8.38 -3.37 28.97
N GLU A 305 9.36 -4.24 29.16
CA GLU A 305 9.86 -4.59 30.49
C GLU A 305 10.67 -3.47 31.15
N ILE A 306 11.55 -2.80 30.41
CA ILE A 306 12.48 -1.83 30.99
C ILE A 306 11.89 -0.42 31.08
N TRP A 307 11.08 -0.04 30.09
CA TRP A 307 10.61 1.34 29.90
C TRP A 307 9.08 1.50 29.91
N ASP A 308 8.31 0.42 29.93
CA ASP A 308 6.84 0.45 29.75
C ASP A 308 6.43 1.13 28.43
N ILE A 309 7.15 0.83 27.33
CA ILE A 309 6.84 1.39 26.01
C ILE A 309 5.50 0.89 25.50
N ASN A 310 4.69 1.81 24.99
CA ASN A 310 3.43 1.55 24.29
C ASN A 310 3.36 2.22 22.91
N MET A 311 4.37 3.02 22.54
CA MET A 311 4.47 3.78 21.31
C MET A 311 5.91 3.88 20.79
N THR A 312 6.09 3.80 19.48
CA THR A 312 7.34 4.10 18.77
C THR A 312 7.04 4.64 17.38
N SER A 313 8.06 4.97 16.59
CA SER A 313 7.92 5.45 15.21
C SER A 313 8.97 4.83 14.28
N THR A 314 8.62 4.70 12.99
CA THR A 314 9.57 4.24 11.94
C THR A 314 9.19 4.75 10.56
N GLU A 315 10.21 5.04 9.76
CA GLU A 315 10.12 5.37 8.35
C GLU A 315 10.20 4.14 7.43
N GLU A 316 10.48 2.96 7.98
CA GLU A 316 10.73 1.73 7.21
C GLU A 316 9.47 0.97 6.81
N TYR A 317 8.31 1.34 7.37
CA TYR A 317 7.06 0.57 7.23
C TYR A 317 6.01 1.27 6.35
N PRO A 318 5.35 0.54 5.42
CA PRO A 318 5.66 -0.84 5.00
C PRO A 318 6.93 -0.90 4.15
N HIS A 319 7.39 0.25 3.67
CA HIS A 319 8.63 0.42 2.93
C HIS A 319 9.08 1.88 3.07
N PHE A 320 10.39 2.13 2.97
CA PHE A 320 10.97 3.47 3.09
C PHE A 320 10.46 4.47 2.03
N LYS A 321 10.16 3.98 0.83
CA LYS A 321 9.63 4.75 -0.31
C LYS A 321 8.39 4.10 -0.94
N PRO A 322 7.46 4.87 -1.54
CA PRO A 322 7.40 6.33 -1.52
C PRO A 322 7.00 6.85 -0.13
N MET A 323 7.40 8.09 0.21
CA MET A 323 7.17 8.64 1.56
C MET A 323 5.68 8.70 1.94
N GLY A 324 4.80 9.05 0.99
CA GLY A 324 3.35 9.06 1.19
C GLY A 324 2.69 7.67 1.29
N GLY A 325 3.45 6.59 1.17
CA GLY A 325 2.98 5.22 1.34
C GLY A 325 3.19 4.65 2.76
N ARG A 326 3.89 5.39 3.63
CA ARG A 326 4.14 4.99 5.01
C ARG A 326 2.86 5.07 5.82
N ARG A 327 2.71 4.17 6.79
CA ARG A 327 1.49 4.05 7.59
C ARG A 327 1.79 3.54 9.00
N GLY A 328 0.81 3.59 9.90
CA GLY A 328 0.95 3.04 11.24
C GLY A 328 0.69 1.54 11.30
N PHE A 329 1.01 0.91 12.42
CA PHE A 329 0.57 -0.44 12.80
C PHE A 329 0.66 -0.66 14.31
N LYS A 330 0.04 -1.73 14.82
CA LYS A 330 0.24 -2.21 16.18
C LYS A 330 0.90 -3.59 16.16
N TYR A 331 1.89 -3.79 17.00
CA TYR A 331 2.60 -5.06 17.15
C TYR A 331 2.97 -5.29 18.62
N LYS A 332 2.65 -6.47 19.16
CA LYS A 332 2.81 -6.83 20.59
C LYS A 332 2.28 -5.74 21.56
N ASN A 333 1.13 -5.15 21.24
CA ASN A 333 0.49 -4.04 21.98
C ASN A 333 1.28 -2.71 22.01
N ILE A 334 2.30 -2.56 21.18
CA ILE A 334 3.00 -1.29 20.96
C ILE A 334 2.49 -0.69 19.64
N SER A 335 2.13 0.58 19.68
CA SER A 335 1.74 1.33 18.50
C SER A 335 2.96 1.87 17.78
N VAL A 336 3.03 1.68 16.47
CA VAL A 336 4.10 2.18 15.62
C VAL A 336 3.50 3.23 14.68
N LEU A 337 3.96 4.46 14.81
CA LEU A 337 3.52 5.60 13.98
C LEU A 337 4.45 5.79 12.77
N PRO A 338 3.93 6.25 11.62
CA PRO A 338 4.77 6.50 10.46
C PRO A 338 5.67 7.71 10.70
N ARG A 339 6.98 7.51 10.53
CA ARG A 339 7.99 8.57 10.63
C ARG A 339 8.37 9.09 9.24
N GLN A 340 8.55 10.41 9.16
CA GLN A 340 8.86 11.15 7.95
C GLN A 340 10.33 11.57 7.92
N THR A 341 10.90 11.56 6.73
CA THR A 341 12.23 12.11 6.47
C THR A 341 12.11 13.57 6.06
N CYS A 342 12.98 14.43 6.60
CA CYS A 342 12.99 15.86 6.27
C CYS A 342 14.00 16.25 5.17
N GLY A 343 14.75 15.27 4.63
CA GLY A 343 15.82 15.51 3.68
C GLY A 343 17.13 15.97 4.32
N LEU A 344 17.23 15.98 5.65
CA LEU A 344 18.48 16.17 6.40
C LEU A 344 19.03 14.81 6.84
N PHE A 345 20.36 14.69 6.86
CA PHE A 345 21.06 13.46 7.23
C PHE A 345 22.06 13.75 8.35
N THR A 346 22.59 12.74 9.03
CA THR A 346 23.61 12.92 10.08
C THR A 346 24.86 13.67 9.63
N HIS A 347 25.16 13.66 8.32
CA HIS A 347 26.31 14.37 7.72
C HIS A 347 25.95 15.74 7.12
N THR A 348 24.69 16.20 7.21
CA THR A 348 24.32 17.54 6.71
C THR A 348 24.51 18.58 7.81
N LEU A 349 25.77 18.94 8.05
CA LEU A 349 26.16 20.01 8.99
C LEU A 349 26.30 21.37 8.32
N TYR A 350 26.69 21.37 7.04
CA TYR A 350 26.92 22.58 6.25
C TYR A 350 26.10 22.59 4.95
N TYR A 351 25.62 23.78 4.54
CA TYR A 351 24.76 23.89 3.35
C TYR A 351 25.49 23.48 2.05
N HIS A 352 26.80 23.74 1.97
CA HIS A 352 27.62 23.40 0.80
C HIS A 352 27.93 21.91 0.70
N ALA A 353 27.78 21.15 1.79
CA ALA A 353 27.96 19.70 1.85
C ALA A 353 26.63 18.93 1.69
N TYR A 354 25.52 19.63 1.47
CA TYR A 354 24.22 19.00 1.28
C TYR A 354 24.21 18.11 0.03
N PRO A 355 23.69 16.86 0.10
CA PRO A 355 23.62 15.97 -1.06
C PRO A 355 22.83 16.58 -2.22
N GLY A 356 23.46 16.72 -3.39
CA GLY A 356 22.87 17.41 -4.56
C GLY A 356 23.11 18.92 -4.59
N GLY A 357 23.71 19.49 -3.54
CA GLY A 357 24.07 20.90 -3.44
C GLY A 357 22.96 21.79 -2.87
N TYR A 358 23.26 23.08 -2.74
CA TYR A 358 22.39 24.06 -2.10
C TYR A 358 21.02 24.21 -2.76
N GLN A 359 20.94 24.10 -4.10
CA GLN A 359 19.65 24.19 -4.78
C GLN A 359 18.73 23.01 -4.43
N THR A 360 19.27 21.79 -4.33
CA THR A 360 18.47 20.62 -3.91
C THR A 360 17.94 20.77 -2.48
N PHE A 361 18.73 21.40 -1.60
CA PHE A 361 18.29 21.74 -0.25
C PHE A 361 17.09 22.70 -0.27
N LEU A 362 17.16 23.77 -1.07
CA LEU A 362 16.06 24.72 -1.22
C LEU A 362 14.83 24.09 -1.88
N ASP A 363 15.02 23.31 -2.95
CA ASP A 363 13.94 22.65 -3.68
C ASP A 363 13.17 21.69 -2.78
N ASN A 364 13.84 20.99 -1.86
CA ASN A 364 13.19 20.12 -0.87
C ASN A 364 12.16 20.89 -0.01
N ILE A 365 12.48 22.14 0.35
CA ILE A 365 11.66 23.04 1.19
C ILE A 365 10.55 23.70 0.36
N PHE A 366 10.90 24.25 -0.80
CA PHE A 366 10.03 25.11 -1.61
C PHE A 366 9.36 24.32 -2.73
N GLY A 367 8.35 23.54 -2.36
CA GLY A 367 7.54 22.76 -3.30
C GLY A 367 8.03 21.33 -3.55
N GLY A 368 9.17 20.94 -3.00
CA GLY A 368 9.70 19.58 -3.13
C GLY A 368 9.22 18.61 -2.04
N ASN A 369 10.08 17.64 -1.74
CA ASN A 369 9.72 16.46 -0.95
C ASN A 369 9.20 16.78 0.46
N LEU A 370 9.82 17.70 1.20
CA LEU A 370 9.37 18.07 2.54
C LEU A 370 8.02 18.80 2.48
N PHE A 371 7.88 19.75 1.54
CA PHE A 371 6.60 20.42 1.28
C PHE A 371 5.49 19.41 0.98
N THR A 372 5.71 18.52 0.01
CA THR A 372 4.72 17.52 -0.40
C THR A 372 4.41 16.55 0.74
N SER A 373 5.41 16.17 1.55
CA SER A 373 5.19 15.32 2.72
C SER A 373 4.22 15.95 3.71
N ILE A 374 4.42 17.22 4.09
CA ILE A 374 3.52 17.90 5.02
C ILE A 374 2.16 18.17 4.34
N LEU A 375 2.14 18.46 3.04
CA LEU A 375 0.90 18.69 2.29
C LEU A 375 -0.04 17.47 2.35
N ILE A 376 0.47 16.27 2.13
CA ILE A 376 -0.37 15.06 1.96
C ILE A 376 -0.60 14.27 3.26
N ASN A 377 0.26 14.42 4.28
CA ASN A 377 0.17 13.63 5.51
C ASN A 377 -0.45 14.45 6.64
N PRO A 378 -1.60 14.05 7.22
CA PRO A 378 -2.20 14.72 8.37
C PRO A 378 -1.34 14.65 9.64
N PHE A 379 -0.55 13.59 9.80
CA PHE A 379 0.32 13.36 10.95
C PHE A 379 1.77 13.19 10.47
N ASN A 380 2.67 14.01 11.01
CA ASN A 380 4.07 14.08 10.60
C ASN A 380 4.98 14.00 11.83
N ILE A 381 5.67 12.87 12.00
CA ILE A 381 6.77 12.74 12.96
C ILE A 381 8.06 12.83 12.15
N PHE A 382 8.78 13.93 12.21
CA PHE A 382 10.03 14.09 11.46
C PHE A 382 11.23 13.63 12.27
N MET A 383 12.08 12.84 11.63
CA MET A 383 13.43 12.52 12.12
C MET A 383 14.41 13.65 11.75
N THR A 384 15.08 14.19 12.75
CA THR A 384 16.35 14.94 12.65
C THR A 384 17.38 14.33 13.60
N HIS A 385 18.61 14.81 13.54
CA HIS A 385 19.70 14.37 14.41
C HIS A 385 20.39 15.59 15.02
N GLN A 386 21.10 15.46 16.15
CA GLN A 386 21.75 16.62 16.79
C GLN A 386 22.66 17.41 15.82
N GLN A 387 23.32 16.73 14.88
CA GLN A 387 24.21 17.32 13.89
C GLN A 387 23.49 18.34 13.00
N ASN A 388 22.17 18.21 12.82
CA ASN A 388 21.38 19.13 12.01
C ASN A 388 21.12 20.49 12.69
N TYR A 389 21.43 20.58 14.00
CA TYR A 389 21.32 21.78 14.83
C TYR A 389 22.68 22.34 15.23
N ALA A 390 23.77 21.69 14.83
CA ALA A 390 25.13 22.22 14.94
C ALA A 390 25.51 23.02 13.68
N HIS A 391 26.62 23.77 13.75
CA HIS A 391 27.22 24.51 12.63
C HIS A 391 26.24 25.44 11.88
N ASP A 392 25.84 25.10 10.65
CA ASP A 392 24.95 25.93 9.83
C ASP A 392 23.47 25.82 10.24
N ARG A 393 23.14 24.91 11.17
CA ARG A 393 21.78 24.74 11.76
C ARG A 393 20.70 24.54 10.70
N LEU A 394 20.98 23.67 9.73
CA LEU A 394 20.10 23.43 8.59
C LEU A 394 18.68 23.02 8.99
N ALA A 395 18.48 22.36 10.14
CA ALA A 395 17.14 22.01 10.63
C ALA A 395 16.28 23.24 10.96
N GLU A 396 16.83 24.26 11.63
CA GLU A 396 16.09 25.48 11.95
C GLU A 396 15.61 26.16 10.67
N TYR A 397 16.52 26.35 9.71
CA TYR A 397 16.18 26.94 8.42
C TYR A 397 15.12 26.12 7.68
N THR A 398 15.27 24.79 7.66
CA THR A 398 14.38 23.87 6.95
C THR A 398 12.94 23.99 7.43
N PHE A 399 12.70 23.81 8.74
CA PHE A 399 11.33 23.77 9.27
C PHE A 399 10.67 25.14 9.26
N ARG A 400 11.40 26.20 9.61
CA ARG A 400 10.86 27.57 9.57
C ARG A 400 10.36 27.92 8.17
N ASN A 401 11.20 27.69 7.16
CA ASN A 401 10.88 28.07 5.78
C ASN A 401 9.78 27.21 5.16
N VAL A 402 9.73 25.89 5.41
CA VAL A 402 8.65 25.06 4.83
C VAL A 402 7.29 25.41 5.44
N LEU A 403 7.22 25.69 6.74
CA LEU A 403 5.98 26.10 7.40
C LEU A 403 5.49 27.45 6.91
N GLN A 404 6.41 28.42 6.78
CA GLN A 404 6.12 29.72 6.19
C GLN A 404 5.62 29.58 4.75
N PHE A 405 6.30 28.78 3.92
CA PHE A 405 5.92 28.57 2.53
C PHE A 405 4.54 27.92 2.41
N LEU A 406 4.27 26.85 3.15
CA LEU A 406 2.94 26.21 3.18
C LEU A 406 1.85 27.19 3.64
N ARG A 407 2.11 28.03 4.64
CA ARG A 407 1.15 29.04 5.13
C ARG A 407 0.87 30.11 4.08
N CYS A 408 1.85 30.49 3.26
CA CYS A 408 1.64 31.48 2.19
C CYS A 408 0.78 30.93 1.04
N TYR A 409 0.82 29.62 0.78
CA TYR A 409 0.16 29.01 -0.39
C TYR A 409 -1.02 28.07 -0.09
N THR A 410 -1.30 27.79 1.18
CA THR A 410 -2.35 26.85 1.58
C THR A 410 -3.11 27.35 2.80
N ASN A 411 -4.29 26.77 3.04
CA ASN A 411 -5.07 27.00 4.27
C ASN A 411 -4.77 25.95 5.35
N ILE A 412 -3.58 25.32 5.30
CA ILE A 412 -3.18 24.32 6.28
C ILE A 412 -3.00 24.97 7.64
N ASN A 413 -3.51 24.30 8.66
CA ASN A 413 -3.35 24.68 10.05
C ASN A 413 -2.36 23.73 10.74
N PHE A 414 -1.25 24.27 11.20
CA PHE A 414 -0.24 23.48 11.90
C PHE A 414 -0.61 23.34 13.37
N LYS A 415 -0.51 22.11 13.86
CA LYS A 415 -0.80 21.75 15.25
C LYS A 415 0.36 20.96 15.82
N TRP A 416 0.69 21.25 17.06
CA TRP A 416 1.50 20.37 17.88
C TRP A 416 0.60 19.77 18.96
N VAL A 417 0.80 18.49 19.24
CA VAL A 417 0.17 17.77 20.35
C VAL A 417 1.24 16.91 21.01
N HIS A 418 1.05 16.59 22.29
CA HIS A 418 1.95 15.68 22.98
C HIS A 418 1.96 14.30 22.27
N PRO A 419 3.10 13.57 22.20
CA PRO A 419 3.18 12.31 21.44
C PRO A 419 2.08 11.29 21.78
N ASN A 420 1.70 11.18 23.07
CA ASN A 420 0.61 10.29 23.50
C ASN A 420 -0.76 10.64 22.88
N GLU A 421 -1.03 11.93 22.65
CA GLU A 421 -2.23 12.38 21.96
C GLU A 421 -2.11 12.14 20.45
N MET A 422 -0.92 12.34 19.86
CA MET A 422 -0.66 12.04 18.45
C MET A 422 -0.97 10.58 18.12
N GLN A 423 -0.54 9.64 18.98
CA GLN A 423 -0.86 8.22 18.85
C GLN A 423 -2.36 7.96 18.75
N LYS A 424 -3.13 8.55 19.67
CA LYS A 424 -4.59 8.37 19.74
C LYS A 424 -5.26 8.91 18.48
N LEU A 425 -4.95 10.17 18.12
CA LEU A 425 -5.54 10.84 16.96
C LEU A 425 -5.24 10.09 15.65
N TYR A 426 -4.02 9.56 15.52
CA TYR A 426 -3.63 8.78 14.34
C TYR A 426 -4.53 7.57 14.13
N PHE A 427 -4.67 6.70 15.13
CA PHE A 427 -5.44 5.45 14.99
C PHE A 427 -6.95 5.68 15.03
N GLU A 428 -7.43 6.80 15.58
CA GLU A 428 -8.83 7.24 15.42
C GLU A 428 -9.12 7.67 13.97
N THR A 429 -8.17 8.36 13.34
CA THR A 429 -8.29 8.80 11.93
C THR A 429 -8.11 7.64 10.95
N PHE A 430 -7.20 6.71 11.26
CA PHE A 430 -6.81 5.58 10.42
C PHE A 430 -7.03 4.23 11.13
N PRO A 431 -8.29 3.85 11.44
CA PRO A 431 -8.59 2.63 12.19
C PRO A 431 -8.14 1.35 11.45
N ASP A 432 -8.14 1.37 10.12
CA ASP A 432 -7.72 0.26 9.25
C ASP A 432 -6.19 0.04 9.26
N GLU A 433 -5.42 0.98 9.81
CA GLU A 433 -3.95 0.90 9.88
C GLU A 433 -3.45 0.30 11.18
N GLN A 434 -4.32 -0.13 12.08
CA GLN A 434 -3.88 -0.82 13.29
C GLN A 434 -3.26 -2.19 12.98
N LYS A 435 -3.64 -2.82 11.86
CA LYS A 435 -3.18 -4.16 11.50
C LYS A 435 -1.90 -4.11 10.67
N LEU A 436 -0.89 -4.84 11.14
CA LEU A 436 0.37 -5.03 10.45
C LEU A 436 0.18 -5.70 9.07
N VAL A 437 0.81 -5.15 8.05
CA VAL A 437 0.89 -5.70 6.70
C VAL A 437 2.32 -6.20 6.49
N TRP A 438 2.50 -7.52 6.46
CA TRP A 438 3.81 -8.09 6.24
C TRP A 438 4.30 -7.84 4.81
N THR A 439 5.53 -7.37 4.65
CA THR A 439 6.24 -7.28 3.37
C THR A 439 7.34 -8.33 3.31
N ASN A 440 7.87 -8.56 2.11
CA ASN A 440 9.05 -9.39 1.91
C ASN A 440 10.32 -8.59 2.27
N PRO A 441 10.97 -8.85 3.42
CA PRO A 441 12.17 -8.11 3.78
C PRO A 441 13.34 -8.39 2.83
N CYS A 442 13.28 -9.48 2.07
CA CYS A 442 14.32 -9.87 1.11
C CYS A 442 14.19 -9.21 -0.27
N GLU A 443 13.15 -8.39 -0.48
CA GLU A 443 13.01 -7.55 -1.68
C GLU A 443 13.51 -6.12 -1.46
N ASP A 444 13.80 -5.72 -0.22
CA ASP A 444 14.31 -4.39 0.13
C ASP A 444 15.73 -4.48 0.70
N THR A 445 16.69 -3.85 0.00
CA THR A 445 18.09 -3.77 0.42
C THR A 445 18.32 -3.13 1.79
N ARG A 446 17.42 -2.23 2.23
CA ARG A 446 17.46 -1.66 3.59
C ARG A 446 17.02 -2.71 4.60
N HIS A 447 15.87 -3.34 4.37
CA HIS A 447 15.35 -4.37 5.27
C HIS A 447 16.30 -5.55 5.41
N ILE A 448 16.96 -5.99 4.33
CA ILE A 448 17.99 -7.05 4.38
C ILE A 448 19.09 -6.72 5.41
N LYS A 449 19.54 -5.45 5.48
CA LYS A 449 20.59 -5.02 6.42
C LYS A 449 20.11 -4.97 7.87
N MET A 450 18.79 -4.96 8.07
CA MET A 450 18.12 -4.89 9.38
C MET A 450 17.74 -6.29 9.92
N LEU A 451 17.91 -7.35 9.12
CA LEU A 451 17.55 -8.71 9.52
C LEU A 451 18.55 -9.30 10.53
N LEU A 452 18.03 -10.18 11.39
CA LEU A 452 18.86 -11.03 12.24
C LEU A 452 19.70 -11.98 11.36
N GLN A 453 20.91 -12.32 11.81
CA GLN A 453 21.77 -13.27 11.09
C GLN A 453 21.08 -14.63 10.86
N ALA A 454 20.26 -15.09 11.81
CA ALA A 454 19.48 -16.33 11.70
C ALA A 454 18.31 -16.24 10.70
N GLN A 455 17.95 -15.04 10.26
CA GLN A 455 16.85 -14.74 9.35
C GLN A 455 17.36 -14.39 7.95
N ASP A 456 18.38 -15.11 7.47
CA ASP A 456 18.96 -14.80 6.18
C ASP A 456 17.98 -15.02 5.02
N CYS A 457 18.13 -14.20 3.97
CA CYS A 457 17.28 -14.29 2.78
C CYS A 457 17.55 -15.53 1.92
N LYS A 458 18.63 -16.28 2.21
CA LYS A 458 18.89 -17.56 1.56
C LYS A 458 17.89 -18.61 2.00
N ASN A 459 17.49 -18.56 3.27
CA ASN A 459 16.57 -19.55 3.83
C ASN A 459 15.10 -19.16 3.75
N PHE A 460 14.81 -17.89 3.47
CA PHE A 460 13.46 -17.36 3.35
C PHE A 460 12.81 -17.77 2.02
N VAL A 461 11.71 -18.54 2.08
CA VAL A 461 10.99 -19.03 0.91
C VAL A 461 9.50 -18.78 1.04
N LEU A 462 8.95 -18.21 -0.02
CA LEU A 462 7.53 -17.90 -0.15
C LEU A 462 6.94 -18.62 -1.37
N PRO A 463 5.64 -18.95 -1.35
CA PRO A 463 4.99 -19.56 -2.50
C PRO A 463 4.90 -18.56 -3.66
N ASN A 464 5.22 -19.03 -4.86
CA ASN A 464 5.13 -18.27 -6.10
C ASN A 464 3.82 -18.54 -6.87
N LEU A 465 2.91 -19.34 -6.28
CA LEU A 465 1.58 -19.61 -6.80
C LEU A 465 0.57 -19.77 -5.66
N LEU A 466 -0.61 -19.17 -5.79
CA LEU A 466 -1.72 -19.31 -4.85
C LEU A 466 -2.95 -19.89 -5.54
N ILE A 467 -3.55 -20.93 -4.98
CA ILE A 467 -4.89 -21.41 -5.34
C ILE A 467 -5.88 -20.87 -4.32
N ILE A 468 -6.53 -19.75 -4.67
CA ILE A 468 -7.20 -18.89 -3.68
C ILE A 468 -8.67 -19.23 -3.42
N GLY A 469 -9.25 -20.15 -4.18
CA GLY A 469 -10.67 -20.49 -4.06
C GLY A 469 -11.47 -20.26 -5.34
N PRO A 470 -12.79 -19.99 -5.20
CA PRO A 470 -13.57 -20.06 -3.95
C PRO A 470 -13.72 -21.49 -3.40
N GLN A 471 -14.31 -21.62 -2.22
CA GLN A 471 -14.66 -22.93 -1.66
C GLN A 471 -15.65 -23.69 -2.56
N LYS A 472 -15.57 -25.03 -2.50
CA LYS A 472 -16.50 -25.97 -3.17
C LYS A 472 -16.47 -25.97 -4.71
N THR A 473 -15.37 -25.50 -5.31
CA THR A 473 -15.19 -25.50 -6.78
C THR A 473 -14.19 -26.52 -7.30
N GLY A 474 -13.59 -27.35 -6.43
CA GLY A 474 -12.62 -28.38 -6.83
C GLY A 474 -11.16 -28.02 -6.57
N THR A 475 -10.89 -26.99 -5.78
CA THR A 475 -9.52 -26.53 -5.44
C THR A 475 -8.62 -27.60 -4.83
N THR A 476 -9.12 -28.46 -3.93
CA THR A 476 -8.34 -29.60 -3.41
C THR A 476 -7.99 -30.60 -4.52
N ALA A 477 -8.87 -30.83 -5.49
CA ALA A 477 -8.57 -31.73 -6.61
C ALA A 477 -7.47 -31.15 -7.50
N LEU A 478 -7.61 -29.87 -7.86
CA LEU A 478 -6.59 -29.16 -8.63
C LEU A 478 -5.22 -29.19 -7.94
N ALA A 479 -5.18 -28.87 -6.64
CA ALA A 479 -3.95 -28.91 -5.85
C ALA A 479 -3.28 -30.30 -5.87
N ASN A 480 -4.06 -31.38 -5.65
CA ASN A 480 -3.52 -32.73 -5.66
C ASN A 480 -2.99 -33.16 -7.04
N PHE A 481 -3.69 -32.78 -8.12
CA PHE A 481 -3.22 -33.12 -9.46
C PHE A 481 -1.98 -32.31 -9.88
N LEU A 482 -1.90 -31.04 -9.46
CA LEU A 482 -0.76 -30.19 -9.80
C LEU A 482 0.55 -30.71 -9.18
N LYS A 483 0.48 -31.29 -7.96
CA LYS A 483 1.61 -31.97 -7.28
C LYS A 483 2.14 -33.21 -8.00
N LEU A 484 1.45 -33.71 -9.03
CA LEU A 484 1.97 -34.83 -9.83
C LEU A 484 3.15 -34.39 -10.73
N HIS A 485 3.29 -33.10 -10.99
CA HIS A 485 4.42 -32.58 -11.76
C HIS A 485 5.70 -32.57 -10.89
N PRO A 486 6.84 -33.10 -11.38
CA PRO A 486 8.05 -33.25 -10.57
C PRO A 486 8.59 -31.92 -10.01
N ASP A 487 8.48 -30.81 -10.75
CA ASP A 487 8.95 -29.49 -10.31
C ASP A 487 7.93 -28.67 -9.50
N VAL A 488 6.84 -29.30 -9.05
CA VAL A 488 5.79 -28.63 -8.25
C VAL A 488 5.66 -29.28 -6.88
N ASP A 489 5.58 -28.47 -5.83
CA ASP A 489 5.14 -28.93 -4.52
C ASP A 489 4.39 -27.83 -3.75
N SER A 490 3.86 -28.19 -2.58
CA SER A 490 3.06 -27.32 -1.71
C SER A 490 3.68 -27.15 -0.33
N ASN A 491 3.01 -26.40 0.54
CA ASN A 491 3.30 -26.36 1.97
C ASN A 491 3.25 -27.74 2.63
N ASP A 492 3.93 -27.86 3.77
CA ASP A 492 3.78 -28.93 4.74
C ASP A 492 2.34 -29.01 5.29
N LEU A 493 1.90 -30.24 5.60
CA LEU A 493 0.58 -30.47 6.18
C LEU A 493 0.51 -29.92 7.61
N LEU A 494 -0.53 -29.15 7.87
CA LEU A 494 -0.82 -28.61 9.19
C LEU A 494 -1.78 -29.52 9.96
N LYS A 495 -1.61 -29.59 11.29
CA LYS A 495 -2.44 -30.45 12.16
C LYS A 495 -3.92 -30.01 12.20
N ASP A 496 -4.18 -28.71 12.10
CA ASP A 496 -5.49 -28.08 12.30
C ASP A 496 -6.25 -27.85 10.98
N SER A 497 -5.54 -27.54 9.89
CA SER A 497 -6.14 -27.15 8.61
C SER A 497 -5.68 -27.99 7.41
N PHE A 498 -4.93 -29.06 7.66
CA PHE A 498 -4.44 -30.01 6.65
C PHE A 498 -3.69 -29.32 5.50
N GLU A 499 -4.27 -29.29 4.30
CA GLU A 499 -3.65 -28.72 3.12
C GLU A 499 -3.72 -27.19 3.04
N GLU A 500 -4.64 -26.55 3.79
CA GLU A 500 -4.81 -25.10 3.73
C GLU A 500 -3.97 -24.41 4.80
N VAL A 501 -3.11 -23.46 4.43
CA VAL A 501 -2.32 -22.72 5.45
C VAL A 501 -3.19 -21.71 6.16
N GLN A 502 -4.02 -20.96 5.42
CA GLN A 502 -4.91 -19.92 5.94
C GLN A 502 -4.20 -18.71 6.56
N PHE A 503 -2.93 -18.48 6.26
CA PHE A 503 -2.15 -17.34 6.74
C PHE A 503 -2.82 -15.99 6.47
N PHE A 504 -3.30 -15.72 5.24
CA PHE A 504 -3.89 -14.43 4.88
C PHE A 504 -5.40 -14.31 5.19
N SER A 505 -5.98 -15.30 5.87
CA SER A 505 -7.42 -15.33 6.22
C SER A 505 -7.71 -15.72 7.67
N ASN A 506 -6.69 -16.03 8.46
CA ASN A 506 -6.80 -16.38 9.87
C ASN A 506 -5.84 -15.50 10.67
N GLU A 507 -6.37 -14.72 11.61
CA GLU A 507 -5.59 -13.72 12.33
C GLU A 507 -4.53 -14.34 13.24
N GLU A 508 -4.86 -15.39 13.98
CA GLU A 508 -3.92 -16.11 14.84
C GLU A 508 -2.72 -16.66 14.05
N LYS A 509 -2.96 -17.18 12.84
CA LYS A 509 -1.86 -17.65 11.97
C LYS A 509 -1.04 -16.50 11.39
N TYR A 510 -1.69 -15.40 11.05
CA TYR A 510 -1.04 -14.21 10.52
C TYR A 510 -0.12 -13.54 11.56
N GLU A 511 -0.50 -13.55 12.83
CA GLU A 511 0.28 -13.04 13.96
C GLU A 511 1.56 -13.84 14.24
N LYS A 512 1.63 -15.11 13.82
CA LYS A 512 2.86 -15.92 13.90
C LYS A 512 3.99 -15.40 13.01
N GLY A 513 3.70 -14.48 12.10
CA GLY A 513 4.68 -13.76 11.30
C GLY A 513 5.20 -14.52 10.07
N ILE A 514 6.01 -13.82 9.29
CA ILE A 514 6.49 -14.28 7.97
C ILE A 514 7.44 -15.48 8.04
N TYR A 515 8.23 -15.59 9.11
CA TYR A 515 9.18 -16.70 9.25
C TYR A 515 8.46 -18.00 9.57
N TRP A 516 7.40 -17.97 10.39
CA TRP A 516 6.52 -19.11 10.57
C TRP A 516 5.91 -19.56 9.24
N TYR A 517 5.43 -18.61 8.44
CA TYR A 517 4.84 -18.89 7.14
C TYR A 517 5.85 -19.48 6.15
N SER A 518 7.04 -18.87 6.03
CA SER A 518 8.15 -19.34 5.19
C SER A 518 8.59 -20.76 5.54
N ASN A 519 8.64 -21.10 6.84
CA ASN A 519 9.07 -22.42 7.29
C ASN A 519 8.19 -23.57 6.78
N LEU A 520 6.94 -23.30 6.40
CA LEU A 520 6.04 -24.30 5.84
C LEU A 520 6.46 -24.80 4.45
N PHE A 521 7.38 -24.11 3.78
CA PHE A 521 7.80 -24.39 2.40
C PHE A 521 9.22 -24.93 2.27
N ILE A 522 9.93 -25.15 3.39
CA ILE A 522 11.35 -25.60 3.39
C ILE A 522 11.53 -26.93 2.65
N LYS A 523 10.60 -27.89 2.78
CA LYS A 523 10.72 -29.18 2.09
C LYS A 523 10.68 -29.01 0.56
N ALA A 524 9.75 -28.20 0.07
CA ALA A 524 9.64 -27.88 -1.35
C ALA A 524 10.91 -27.18 -1.86
N ARG A 525 11.47 -26.26 -1.07
CA ARG A 525 12.77 -25.62 -1.39
C ARG A 525 13.91 -26.62 -1.46
N ASN A 526 14.04 -27.50 -0.47
CA ASN A 526 15.13 -28.49 -0.39
C ASN A 526 15.09 -29.49 -1.54
N GLN A 527 13.90 -29.71 -2.14
CA GLN A 527 13.71 -30.48 -3.36
C GLN A 527 13.86 -29.65 -4.64
N SER A 528 14.33 -28.40 -4.54
CA SER A 528 14.55 -27.46 -5.63
C SER A 528 13.33 -27.30 -6.56
N LYS A 529 12.12 -27.30 -5.98
CA LYS A 529 10.89 -27.15 -6.75
C LYS A 529 10.81 -25.77 -7.37
N LYS A 530 10.48 -25.73 -8.67
CA LYS A 530 10.33 -24.49 -9.43
C LYS A 530 9.06 -23.73 -9.03
N ILE A 531 7.97 -24.47 -8.82
CA ILE A 531 6.69 -23.90 -8.40
C ILE A 531 6.36 -24.42 -7.00
N ILE A 532 6.28 -23.49 -6.06
CA ILE A 532 5.87 -23.74 -4.69
C ILE A 532 4.54 -23.04 -4.52
N PHE A 533 3.50 -23.81 -4.17
CA PHE A 533 2.16 -23.26 -4.06
C PHE A 533 1.53 -23.45 -2.69
N GLU A 534 0.59 -22.57 -2.38
CA GLU A 534 -0.37 -22.77 -1.31
C GLU A 534 -1.78 -22.83 -1.90
N LYS A 535 -2.63 -23.69 -1.33
CA LYS A 535 -4.07 -23.67 -1.60
C LYS A 535 -4.86 -23.30 -0.35
N THR A 536 -5.47 -22.13 -0.33
CA THR A 536 -6.45 -21.73 0.70
C THR A 536 -7.67 -21.14 0.03
N ALA A 537 -8.81 -21.84 0.13
CA ALA A 537 -10.00 -21.46 -0.61
C ALA A 537 -10.76 -20.24 -0.03
N ASN A 538 -10.42 -19.83 1.19
CA ASN A 538 -10.98 -18.65 1.86
C ASN A 538 -10.35 -17.34 1.38
N TYR A 539 -9.23 -17.36 0.65
CA TYR A 539 -8.59 -16.12 0.20
C TYR A 539 -9.44 -15.36 -0.81
N PHE A 540 -10.14 -16.07 -1.71
CA PHE A 540 -10.91 -15.46 -2.79
C PHE A 540 -11.90 -14.40 -2.31
N ASP A 541 -12.67 -14.69 -1.26
CA ASP A 541 -13.68 -13.80 -0.69
C ASP A 541 -13.22 -13.05 0.57
N HIS A 542 -11.97 -13.24 1.01
CA HIS A 542 -11.44 -12.55 2.19
C HIS A 542 -11.15 -11.05 1.88
N PRO A 543 -11.61 -10.10 2.72
CA PRO A 543 -11.52 -8.67 2.41
C PRO A 543 -10.11 -8.14 2.18
N THR A 544 -9.13 -8.59 2.98
CA THR A 544 -7.76 -8.06 2.97
C THR A 544 -6.76 -8.97 2.26
N ALA A 545 -7.12 -10.21 1.90
CA ALA A 545 -6.20 -11.16 1.31
C ALA A 545 -5.56 -10.67 -0.01
N PRO A 546 -6.26 -9.99 -0.94
CA PRO A 546 -5.63 -9.44 -2.13
C PRO A 546 -4.47 -8.48 -1.81
N MET A 547 -4.66 -7.62 -0.80
CA MET A 547 -3.66 -6.65 -0.36
C MET A 547 -2.51 -7.36 0.34
N THR A 548 -2.77 -8.12 1.40
CA THR A 548 -1.71 -8.72 2.23
C THR A 548 -0.87 -9.74 1.46
N THR A 549 -1.48 -10.49 0.53
CA THR A 549 -0.72 -11.38 -0.36
C THR A 549 0.19 -10.60 -1.31
N SER A 550 -0.26 -9.45 -1.82
CA SER A 550 0.53 -8.66 -2.77
C SER A 550 1.73 -7.99 -2.09
N TYR A 551 1.57 -7.52 -0.84
CA TYR A 551 2.65 -6.92 -0.08
C TYR A 551 3.73 -7.94 0.32
N LEU A 552 3.34 -9.17 0.68
CA LEU A 552 4.30 -10.19 1.11
C LEU A 552 4.89 -11.02 -0.05
N LEU A 553 4.09 -11.38 -1.05
CA LEU A 553 4.51 -12.31 -2.12
C LEU A 553 4.92 -11.59 -3.40
N GLY A 554 4.66 -10.29 -3.51
CA GLY A 554 4.89 -9.50 -4.72
C GLY A 554 3.95 -9.92 -5.86
N SER A 555 4.43 -10.80 -6.75
CA SER A 555 3.74 -11.17 -8.00
C SER A 555 3.61 -12.68 -8.26
N PRO A 556 3.05 -13.47 -7.33
CA PRO A 556 2.73 -14.88 -7.55
C PRO A 556 1.68 -15.05 -8.65
N TYR A 557 1.61 -16.25 -9.21
CA TYR A 557 0.45 -16.64 -10.01
C TYR A 557 -0.76 -16.91 -9.11
N ILE A 558 -1.94 -16.41 -9.50
CA ILE A 558 -3.18 -16.57 -8.74
C ILE A 558 -4.13 -17.47 -9.54
N ILE A 559 -4.48 -18.64 -8.99
CA ILE A 559 -5.45 -19.55 -9.59
C ILE A 559 -6.81 -19.42 -8.90
N ILE A 560 -7.83 -19.17 -9.70
CA ILE A 560 -9.24 -19.10 -9.28
C ILE A 560 -10.02 -20.17 -10.02
N VAL A 561 -10.73 -21.03 -9.28
CA VAL A 561 -11.52 -22.13 -9.85
C VAL A 561 -13.00 -21.77 -9.76
N LEU A 562 -13.65 -21.53 -10.90
CA LEU A 562 -15.04 -21.08 -10.96
C LEU A 562 -15.99 -22.23 -11.34
N LYS A 563 -17.07 -22.38 -10.59
CA LYS A 563 -18.19 -23.29 -10.85
C LYS A 563 -19.47 -22.48 -10.95
N ASP A 564 -20.52 -23.02 -11.56
CA ASP A 564 -21.86 -22.45 -11.45
C ASP A 564 -22.19 -22.00 -10.00
N PRO A 565 -22.50 -20.70 -9.76
CA PRO A 565 -22.59 -20.15 -8.41
C PRO A 565 -23.73 -20.78 -7.60
N VAL A 566 -24.82 -21.21 -8.26
CA VAL A 566 -25.93 -21.96 -7.63
C VAL A 566 -25.44 -23.31 -7.13
N SER A 567 -24.75 -24.08 -7.98
CA SER A 567 -24.17 -25.37 -7.61
C SER A 567 -23.10 -25.26 -6.53
N ARG A 568 -22.31 -24.17 -6.54
CA ARG A 568 -21.30 -23.88 -5.51
C ARG A 568 -21.93 -23.55 -4.16
N ALA A 569 -23.01 -22.75 -4.16
CA ALA A 569 -23.79 -22.44 -2.96
C ALA A 569 -24.44 -23.70 -2.39
N TYR A 570 -25.06 -24.52 -3.24
CA TYR A 570 -25.67 -25.78 -2.82
C TYR A 570 -24.65 -26.77 -2.25
N SER A 571 -23.48 -26.88 -2.88
CA SER A 571 -22.39 -27.71 -2.35
C SER A 571 -21.86 -27.22 -0.99
N TRP A 572 -21.93 -25.91 -0.72
CA TRP A 572 -21.60 -25.37 0.60
C TRP A 572 -22.68 -25.70 1.63
N TYR A 573 -23.96 -25.55 1.29
CA TYR A 573 -25.07 -25.97 2.15
C TYR A 573 -24.98 -27.46 2.53
N GLN A 574 -24.76 -28.34 1.54
CA GLN A 574 -24.59 -29.78 1.79
C GLN A 574 -23.33 -30.11 2.59
N HIS A 575 -22.28 -29.30 2.46
CA HIS A 575 -21.11 -29.41 3.32
C HIS A 575 -21.47 -29.12 4.78
N MET A 576 -22.33 -28.14 5.04
CA MET A 576 -22.73 -27.78 6.40
C MET A 576 -23.66 -28.81 7.02
N LYS A 577 -24.62 -29.33 6.24
CA LYS A 577 -25.41 -30.51 6.65
C LYS A 577 -24.54 -31.69 7.06
N PHE A 578 -23.53 -32.02 6.25
CA PHE A 578 -22.62 -33.12 6.56
C PHE A 578 -21.83 -32.91 7.86
N HIS A 579 -21.54 -31.65 8.22
CA HIS A 579 -20.89 -31.29 9.47
C HIS A 579 -21.88 -31.05 10.62
N ASN A 580 -23.13 -31.51 10.49
CA ASN A 580 -24.19 -31.39 11.48
C ASN A 580 -24.48 -29.94 11.92
N ASP A 581 -24.35 -28.98 11.01
CA ASP A 581 -24.73 -27.59 11.28
C ASP A 581 -26.24 -27.52 11.61
N PRO A 582 -26.64 -26.97 12.77
CA PRO A 582 -28.04 -26.97 13.20
C PRO A 582 -28.97 -26.25 12.21
N ILE A 583 -28.53 -25.12 11.65
CA ILE A 583 -29.34 -24.33 10.72
C ILE A 583 -29.49 -25.06 9.39
N ALA A 584 -28.41 -25.66 8.88
CA ALA A 584 -28.46 -26.43 7.65
C ALA A 584 -29.34 -27.69 7.80
N ASN A 585 -29.35 -28.32 8.97
CA ASN A 585 -30.17 -29.50 9.24
C ASN A 585 -31.67 -29.17 9.40
N THR A 586 -31.99 -28.02 10.00
CA THR A 586 -33.38 -27.58 10.20
C THR A 586 -34.03 -27.02 8.94
N TYR A 587 -33.30 -26.20 8.17
CA TYR A 587 -33.87 -25.48 7.03
C TYR A 587 -33.44 -26.07 5.69
N SER A 588 -34.37 -26.16 4.74
CA SER A 588 -34.08 -26.52 3.36
C SER A 588 -33.19 -25.47 2.66
N PHE A 589 -32.53 -25.87 1.57
CA PHE A 589 -31.70 -24.93 0.79
C PHE A 589 -32.52 -23.76 0.22
N GLU A 590 -33.77 -24.01 -0.18
CA GLU A 590 -34.68 -22.95 -0.66
C GLU A 590 -35.00 -21.95 0.45
N GLU A 591 -35.32 -22.41 1.66
CA GLU A 591 -35.58 -21.54 2.81
C GLU A 591 -34.36 -20.72 3.21
N VAL A 592 -33.15 -21.30 3.14
CA VAL A 592 -31.91 -20.57 3.43
C VAL A 592 -31.65 -19.49 2.38
N MET A 593 -31.81 -19.80 1.08
CA MET A 593 -31.44 -18.88 0.01
C MET A 593 -32.50 -17.82 -0.30
N LEU A 594 -33.78 -18.20 -0.26
CA LEU A 594 -34.91 -17.34 -0.65
C LEU A 594 -35.73 -16.85 0.54
N GLY A 595 -35.57 -17.45 1.72
CA GLY A 595 -36.23 -16.99 2.94
C GLY A 595 -35.64 -15.70 3.49
N ASN A 596 -36.40 -15.08 4.39
CA ASN A 596 -36.10 -13.83 5.09
C ASN A 596 -35.94 -14.04 6.62
N LYS A 597 -35.63 -15.25 7.06
CA LYS A 597 -35.43 -15.56 8.48
C LYS A 597 -34.05 -15.10 8.94
N ASN A 598 -33.99 -14.35 10.04
CA ASN A 598 -32.72 -13.83 10.58
C ASN A 598 -31.74 -14.96 10.99
N GLU A 599 -32.25 -16.08 11.50
CA GLU A 599 -31.44 -17.23 11.90
C GLU A 599 -30.68 -17.88 10.72
N THR A 600 -31.20 -17.80 9.49
CA THR A 600 -30.54 -18.35 8.29
C THR A 600 -29.58 -17.37 7.64
N ALA A 601 -29.56 -16.10 8.06
CA ALA A 601 -28.82 -15.02 7.40
C ALA A 601 -27.31 -15.31 7.30
N LYS A 602 -26.70 -15.88 8.34
CA LYS A 602 -25.27 -16.25 8.34
C LYS A 602 -24.98 -17.35 7.32
N LEU A 603 -25.78 -18.41 7.30
CA LEU A 603 -25.61 -19.51 6.35
C LEU A 603 -25.90 -19.05 4.91
N LYS A 604 -26.97 -18.27 4.70
CA LYS A 604 -27.30 -17.60 3.43
C LYS A 604 -26.12 -16.78 2.92
N SER A 605 -25.52 -15.94 3.77
CA SER A 605 -24.36 -15.13 3.39
C SER A 605 -23.17 -16.00 2.99
N ARG A 606 -22.86 -17.08 3.72
CA ARG A 606 -21.76 -18.00 3.36
C ARG A 606 -22.05 -18.82 2.09
N CYS A 607 -23.32 -19.10 1.78
CA CYS A 607 -23.73 -19.67 0.50
C CYS A 607 -23.61 -18.66 -0.65
N TYR A 608 -24.15 -17.45 -0.48
CA TYR A 608 -24.33 -16.46 -1.54
C TYR A 608 -23.07 -15.63 -1.82
N THR A 609 -22.49 -15.01 -0.79
CA THR A 609 -21.45 -13.98 -0.92
C THR A 609 -20.21 -14.47 -1.67
N PRO A 610 -19.63 -15.66 -1.40
CA PRO A 610 -18.47 -16.12 -2.17
C PRO A 610 -18.82 -16.53 -3.61
N GLY A 611 -20.11 -16.58 -3.98
CA GLY A 611 -20.60 -16.77 -5.36
C GLY A 611 -20.64 -15.48 -6.19
N ARG A 612 -20.43 -14.31 -5.58
CA ARG A 612 -20.36 -13.01 -6.26
C ARG A 612 -18.99 -12.82 -6.92
N TYR A 613 -18.71 -13.63 -7.94
CA TYR A 613 -17.37 -13.77 -8.49
C TYR A 613 -16.82 -12.48 -9.09
N ALA A 614 -17.65 -11.68 -9.76
CA ALA A 614 -17.23 -10.40 -10.33
C ALA A 614 -16.74 -9.44 -9.24
N TYR A 615 -17.53 -9.29 -8.17
CA TYR A 615 -17.18 -8.45 -7.03
C TYR A 615 -15.80 -8.80 -6.42
N HIS A 616 -15.54 -10.10 -6.20
CA HIS A 616 -14.26 -10.53 -5.61
C HIS A 616 -13.11 -10.45 -6.62
N LEU A 617 -13.31 -10.85 -7.88
CA LEU A 617 -12.27 -10.76 -8.92
C LEU A 617 -11.80 -9.32 -9.13
N LEU A 618 -12.71 -8.34 -9.07
CA LEU A 618 -12.33 -6.93 -9.14
C LEU A 618 -11.40 -6.49 -8.00
N LYS A 619 -11.51 -7.08 -6.80
CA LYS A 619 -10.57 -6.78 -5.71
C LYS A 619 -9.19 -7.35 -6.00
N TRP A 620 -9.11 -8.57 -6.52
CA TRP A 620 -7.84 -9.19 -6.91
C TRP A 620 -7.17 -8.44 -8.07
N LEU A 621 -7.93 -7.97 -9.06
CA LEU A 621 -7.42 -7.18 -10.18
C LEU A 621 -6.87 -5.80 -9.79
N ARG A 622 -7.16 -5.29 -8.58
CA ARG A 622 -6.54 -4.05 -8.07
C ARG A 622 -5.07 -4.23 -7.70
N TYR A 623 -4.67 -5.45 -7.34
CA TYR A 623 -3.33 -5.76 -6.84
C TYR A 623 -2.53 -6.63 -7.83
N TYR A 624 -3.21 -7.41 -8.67
CA TYR A 624 -2.58 -8.32 -9.61
C TYR A 624 -2.98 -8.04 -11.05
N SER A 625 -1.99 -7.97 -11.93
CA SER A 625 -2.20 -7.95 -13.38
C SER A 625 -2.99 -9.20 -13.82
N SER A 626 -3.87 -9.03 -14.80
CA SER A 626 -4.62 -10.15 -15.40
C SER A 626 -3.71 -11.25 -15.96
N SER A 627 -2.48 -10.92 -16.36
CA SER A 627 -1.48 -11.91 -16.80
C SER A 627 -1.13 -12.95 -15.71
N LYS A 628 -1.13 -12.54 -14.44
CA LYS A 628 -0.82 -13.37 -13.27
C LYS A 628 -2.01 -14.17 -12.76
N ILE A 629 -3.23 -13.84 -13.19
CA ILE A 629 -4.45 -14.55 -12.79
C ILE A 629 -4.80 -15.66 -13.80
N ILE A 630 -5.16 -16.83 -13.29
CA ILE A 630 -5.57 -18.00 -14.06
C ILE A 630 -6.96 -18.43 -13.63
N ILE A 631 -7.94 -18.28 -14.52
CA ILE A 631 -9.30 -18.75 -14.31
C ILE A 631 -9.42 -20.19 -14.82
N VAL A 632 -9.87 -21.08 -13.94
CA VAL A 632 -10.12 -22.50 -14.22
C VAL A 632 -11.62 -22.76 -14.18
N ASP A 633 -12.13 -23.40 -15.23
CA ASP A 633 -13.51 -23.90 -15.25
C ASP A 633 -13.60 -25.22 -14.48
N ALA A 634 -14.35 -25.22 -13.37
CA ALA A 634 -14.54 -26.39 -12.51
C ALA A 634 -15.20 -27.57 -13.24
N ASP A 635 -16.12 -27.30 -14.17
CA ASP A 635 -16.80 -28.36 -14.92
C ASP A 635 -15.80 -29.04 -15.87
N PHE A 636 -14.91 -28.26 -16.49
CA PHE A 636 -13.88 -28.79 -17.36
C PHE A 636 -12.78 -29.51 -16.58
N LEU A 637 -12.37 -28.99 -15.41
CA LEU A 637 -11.46 -29.70 -14.48
C LEU A 637 -12.00 -31.07 -14.08
N SER A 638 -13.32 -31.19 -13.91
CA SER A 638 -13.95 -32.46 -13.54
C SER A 638 -14.04 -33.45 -14.70
N LYS A 639 -14.09 -32.96 -15.95
CA LYS A 639 -14.23 -33.78 -17.18
C LYS A 639 -12.88 -34.19 -17.80
N ASP A 640 -11.91 -33.28 -17.78
CA ASP A 640 -10.59 -33.47 -18.38
C ASP A 640 -9.53 -32.67 -17.57
N PRO A 641 -9.12 -33.21 -16.40
CA PRO A 641 -8.14 -32.53 -15.55
C PRO A 641 -6.77 -32.40 -16.23
N SER A 642 -6.35 -33.39 -17.03
CA SER A 642 -5.03 -33.40 -17.69
C SER A 642 -4.84 -32.22 -18.63
N LYS A 643 -5.87 -31.86 -19.41
CA LYS A 643 -5.81 -30.71 -20.32
C LYS A 643 -5.77 -29.37 -19.58
N ILE A 644 -6.49 -29.24 -18.47
CA ILE A 644 -6.39 -28.06 -17.58
C ILE A 644 -4.97 -27.94 -17.02
N LEU A 645 -4.40 -29.02 -16.49
CA LEU A 645 -3.07 -29.01 -15.89
C LEU A 645 -1.97 -28.70 -16.90
N THR A 646 -2.09 -29.23 -18.12
CA THR A 646 -1.17 -28.90 -19.23
C THR A 646 -1.21 -27.41 -19.56
N LYS A 647 -2.41 -26.82 -19.61
CA LYS A 647 -2.58 -25.37 -19.86
C LYS A 647 -2.01 -24.53 -18.72
N ILE A 648 -2.25 -24.92 -17.47
CA ILE A 648 -1.70 -24.24 -16.29
C ILE A 648 -0.17 -24.31 -16.32
N SER A 649 0.39 -25.52 -16.50
CA SER A 649 1.84 -25.78 -16.54
C SER A 649 2.55 -24.89 -17.55
N ARG A 650 2.00 -24.81 -18.77
CA ARG A 650 2.53 -23.90 -19.81
C ARG A 650 2.47 -22.43 -19.40
N LYS A 651 1.35 -21.98 -18.80
CA LYS A 651 1.17 -20.57 -18.39
C LYS A 651 2.12 -20.16 -17.25
N ILE A 652 2.48 -21.08 -16.38
CA ILE A 652 3.41 -20.84 -15.26
C ILE A 652 4.86 -21.26 -15.57
N GLY A 653 5.15 -21.62 -16.83
CA GLY A 653 6.50 -21.90 -17.32
C GLY A 653 7.09 -23.22 -16.85
N LEU A 654 6.27 -24.22 -16.53
CA LEU A 654 6.72 -25.60 -16.29
C LEU A 654 7.00 -26.34 -17.61
N ASN A 655 7.82 -27.38 -17.53
CA ASN A 655 8.10 -28.27 -18.65
C ASN A 655 6.86 -29.09 -19.02
N ASP A 656 6.83 -29.61 -20.25
CA ASP A 656 5.73 -30.48 -20.69
C ASP A 656 5.73 -31.79 -19.87
N PHE A 657 4.56 -32.16 -19.36
CA PHE A 657 4.37 -33.32 -18.50
C PHE A 657 3.07 -34.04 -18.85
N ASN A 658 3.14 -35.36 -19.02
CA ASN A 658 2.00 -36.16 -19.45
C ASN A 658 1.09 -36.55 -18.26
N PHE A 659 0.26 -35.61 -17.80
CA PHE A 659 -0.72 -35.86 -16.73
C PHE A 659 -1.71 -36.99 -17.05
N SER A 660 -2.03 -37.24 -18.33
CA SER A 660 -2.97 -38.29 -18.75
C SER A 660 -2.49 -39.72 -18.49
N SER A 661 -1.18 -39.89 -18.30
CA SER A 661 -0.61 -41.17 -17.86
C SER A 661 -0.88 -41.45 -16.38
N LEU A 662 -0.94 -40.40 -15.55
CA LEU A 662 -1.04 -40.48 -14.10
C LEU A 662 -2.44 -40.18 -13.55
N ILE A 663 -3.37 -39.68 -14.36
CA ILE A 663 -4.73 -39.36 -13.92
C ILE A 663 -5.72 -40.19 -14.72
N LYS A 664 -6.48 -41.04 -14.03
CA LYS A 664 -7.48 -41.93 -14.64
C LYS A 664 -8.85 -41.74 -13.99
N TYR A 665 -9.91 -41.92 -14.78
CA TYR A 665 -11.27 -41.91 -14.25
C TYR A 665 -11.51 -43.18 -13.44
N ASN A 666 -12.19 -43.04 -12.29
CA ASN A 666 -12.56 -44.18 -11.45
C ASN A 666 -14.09 -44.24 -11.37
N ASP A 667 -14.68 -45.29 -11.94
CA ASP A 667 -16.14 -45.44 -12.05
C ASP A 667 -16.84 -45.52 -10.69
N HIS A 668 -16.23 -46.22 -9.72
CA HIS A 668 -16.77 -46.33 -8.37
C HIS A 668 -16.82 -44.98 -7.65
N LYS A 669 -15.77 -44.16 -7.83
CA LYS A 669 -15.69 -42.82 -7.26
C LYS A 669 -16.56 -41.82 -8.02
N GLY A 670 -16.71 -42.00 -9.33
CA GLY A 670 -17.36 -41.05 -10.24
C GLY A 670 -16.52 -39.82 -10.56
N PHE A 671 -15.21 -39.88 -10.33
CA PHE A 671 -14.27 -38.76 -10.54
C PHE A 671 -12.90 -39.29 -10.97
N TYR A 672 -12.10 -38.39 -11.56
CA TYR A 672 -10.69 -38.66 -11.84
C TYR A 672 -9.86 -38.77 -10.55
N CYS A 673 -8.92 -39.71 -10.54
CA CYS A 673 -8.01 -39.98 -9.45
C CYS A 673 -6.57 -40.09 -9.96
N PRO A 674 -5.57 -39.64 -9.19
CA PRO A 674 -4.18 -39.92 -9.49
C PRO A 674 -3.90 -41.42 -9.33
N ILE A 675 -3.02 -41.96 -10.17
CA ILE A 675 -2.45 -43.29 -10.07
C ILE A 675 -1.10 -43.17 -9.36
N VAL A 676 -0.96 -43.82 -8.21
CA VAL A 676 0.27 -43.86 -7.42
C VAL A 676 0.62 -45.33 -7.22
N GLU A 677 1.83 -45.72 -7.61
CA GLU A 677 2.30 -47.13 -7.51
C GLU A 677 1.34 -48.14 -8.17
N GLY A 678 0.73 -47.76 -9.30
CA GLY A 678 -0.21 -48.60 -10.03
C GLY A 678 -1.65 -48.61 -9.49
N HIS A 679 -1.93 -47.95 -8.36
CA HIS A 679 -3.26 -47.95 -7.74
C HIS A 679 -3.92 -46.54 -7.74
N PRO A 680 -5.25 -46.46 -7.90
CA PRO A 680 -5.97 -45.18 -7.87
C PRO A 680 -6.04 -44.61 -6.45
N LYS A 681 -5.38 -43.48 -6.20
CA LYS A 681 -5.40 -42.73 -4.94
C LYS A 681 -6.42 -41.60 -4.99
N CYS A 682 -7.70 -41.96 -4.97
CA CYS A 682 -8.81 -40.99 -5.04
C CYS A 682 -8.87 -40.06 -3.82
N LEU A 683 -9.46 -38.87 -4.02
CA LEU A 683 -9.77 -37.97 -2.90
C LEU A 683 -10.73 -38.62 -1.90
N GLY A 684 -10.56 -38.29 -0.61
CA GLY A 684 -11.34 -38.84 0.49
C GLY A 684 -12.86 -38.65 0.38
N LYS A 685 -13.61 -39.33 1.26
CA LYS A 685 -15.09 -39.36 1.27
C LYS A 685 -15.73 -37.97 1.36
N SER A 686 -15.04 -36.98 1.93
CA SER A 686 -15.50 -35.59 2.04
C SER A 686 -15.49 -34.81 0.72
N LYS A 687 -14.91 -35.37 -0.35
CA LYS A 687 -14.81 -34.76 -1.70
C LYS A 687 -15.62 -35.59 -2.70
N GLY A 688 -16.49 -34.93 -3.47
CA GLY A 688 -17.42 -35.61 -4.39
C GLY A 688 -18.55 -36.35 -3.66
N ARG A 689 -19.14 -35.73 -2.63
CA ARG A 689 -20.28 -36.32 -1.89
C ARG A 689 -21.47 -36.50 -2.84
N LYS A 690 -22.19 -37.62 -2.69
CA LYS A 690 -23.48 -37.85 -3.34
C LYS A 690 -24.58 -37.26 -2.46
N TYR A 691 -25.43 -36.44 -3.06
CA TYR A 691 -26.60 -35.83 -2.45
C TYR A 691 -27.61 -35.53 -3.56
N ASP A 692 -28.88 -35.37 -3.20
CA ASP A 692 -29.97 -35.16 -4.17
C ASP A 692 -29.71 -33.96 -5.07
N ASP A 693 -30.16 -34.06 -6.32
CA ASP A 693 -30.07 -32.95 -7.25
C ASP A 693 -31.06 -31.85 -6.88
N LEU A 694 -30.64 -30.60 -7.10
CA LEU A 694 -31.50 -29.45 -6.88
C LEU A 694 -32.56 -29.38 -7.99
N SER A 695 -33.84 -29.31 -7.62
CA SER A 695 -34.92 -29.19 -8.59
C SER A 695 -34.75 -27.97 -9.49
N ASP A 696 -35.13 -28.11 -10.77
CA ASP A 696 -34.97 -27.04 -11.78
C ASP A 696 -35.69 -25.76 -11.39
N ARG A 697 -36.85 -25.88 -10.73
CA ARG A 697 -37.60 -24.74 -10.21
C ARG A 697 -36.79 -23.92 -9.21
N ILE A 698 -36.18 -24.57 -8.22
CA ILE A 698 -35.39 -23.88 -7.18
C ILE A 698 -34.10 -23.32 -7.79
N ARG A 699 -33.44 -24.10 -8.65
CA ARG A 699 -32.24 -23.68 -9.37
C ARG A 699 -32.47 -22.39 -10.14
N LYS A 700 -33.56 -22.27 -10.90
CA LYS A 700 -33.92 -21.07 -11.67
C LYS A 700 -34.12 -19.85 -10.77
N LYS A 701 -34.87 -19.98 -9.67
CA LYS A 701 -35.10 -18.87 -8.72
C LYS A 701 -33.79 -18.34 -8.11
N ILE A 702 -32.88 -19.24 -7.75
CA ILE A 702 -31.60 -18.85 -7.14
C ILE A 702 -30.64 -18.28 -8.20
N ASP A 703 -30.74 -18.74 -9.44
CA ASP A 703 -29.95 -18.17 -10.54
C ASP A 703 -30.26 -16.71 -10.81
N ASP A 704 -31.53 -16.31 -10.64
CA ASP A 704 -31.96 -14.92 -10.77
C ASP A 704 -31.23 -13.98 -9.79
N LEU A 705 -30.82 -14.49 -8.61
CA LEU A 705 -30.02 -13.72 -7.65
C LEU A 705 -28.62 -13.40 -8.18
N TYR A 706 -28.05 -14.25 -9.03
CA TYR A 706 -26.71 -14.08 -9.61
C TYR A 706 -26.72 -13.49 -11.02
N ARG A 707 -27.89 -13.25 -11.62
CA ARG A 707 -28.03 -12.88 -13.03
C ARG A 707 -27.17 -11.68 -13.42
N GLU A 708 -27.27 -10.59 -12.66
CA GLU A 708 -26.49 -9.37 -12.95
C GLU A 708 -25.00 -9.55 -12.65
N GLU A 709 -24.64 -10.23 -11.56
CA GLU A 709 -23.24 -10.55 -11.24
C GLU A 709 -22.60 -11.43 -12.32
N ASN A 710 -23.34 -12.38 -12.91
CA ASN A 710 -22.87 -13.23 -14.01
C ASN A 710 -22.63 -12.43 -15.30
N LYS A 711 -23.49 -11.45 -15.63
CA LYS A 711 -23.25 -10.55 -16.77
C LYS A 711 -21.99 -9.72 -16.57
N ILE A 712 -21.80 -9.15 -15.38
CA ILE A 712 -20.60 -8.39 -15.04
C ILE A 712 -19.37 -9.30 -15.11
N LEU A 713 -19.45 -10.52 -14.56
CA LEU A 713 -18.37 -11.50 -14.63
C LEU A 713 -18.01 -11.83 -16.07
N TYR A 714 -18.99 -12.09 -16.95
CA TYR A 714 -18.74 -12.40 -18.35
C TYR A 714 -17.94 -11.28 -19.03
N ASN A 715 -18.39 -10.02 -18.87
CA ASN A 715 -17.70 -8.86 -19.42
C ASN A 715 -16.30 -8.69 -18.84
N LEU A 716 -16.15 -8.86 -17.52
CA LEU A 716 -14.86 -8.76 -16.84
C LEU A 716 -13.88 -9.82 -17.34
N LEU A 717 -14.34 -11.06 -17.53
CA LEU A 717 -13.53 -12.14 -18.08
C LEU A 717 -13.16 -11.88 -19.54
N TYR A 718 -14.10 -11.37 -20.34
CA TYR A 718 -13.87 -11.04 -21.75
C TYR A 718 -12.84 -9.92 -21.93
N ILE A 719 -13.03 -8.78 -21.26
CA ILE A 719 -12.15 -7.59 -21.34
C ILE A 719 -10.72 -7.95 -20.91
N ASN A 720 -10.58 -8.74 -19.86
CA ASN A 720 -9.27 -9.16 -19.33
C ASN A 720 -8.70 -10.41 -20.04
N LYS A 721 -9.32 -10.88 -21.13
CA LYS A 721 -8.88 -12.05 -21.92
C LYS A 721 -8.71 -13.33 -21.10
N PHE A 722 -9.55 -13.50 -20.08
CA PHE A 722 -9.60 -14.72 -19.28
C PHE A 722 -10.36 -15.84 -20.01
N THR A 723 -10.16 -17.09 -19.56
CA THR A 723 -11.00 -18.20 -20.02
C THR A 723 -12.41 -18.06 -19.43
N ILE A 724 -13.41 -17.98 -20.29
CA ILE A 724 -14.82 -17.90 -19.89
C ILE A 724 -15.36 -19.33 -19.67
N PRO A 725 -15.80 -19.69 -18.45
CA PRO A 725 -16.36 -21.01 -18.16
C PRO A 725 -17.57 -21.36 -19.03
N LEU A 726 -17.74 -22.63 -19.38
CA LEU A 726 -18.86 -23.11 -20.21
C LEU A 726 -20.21 -22.89 -19.52
N TRP A 727 -20.27 -23.09 -18.20
CA TRP A 727 -21.49 -22.82 -17.43
C TRP A 727 -21.93 -21.35 -17.54
N LEU A 728 -20.97 -20.41 -17.61
CA LEU A 728 -21.27 -18.99 -17.70
C LEU A 728 -21.76 -18.64 -19.11
N LYS A 729 -21.10 -19.19 -20.15
CA LYS A 729 -21.56 -19.01 -21.55
C LYS A 729 -23.02 -19.42 -21.72
N ARG A 730 -23.40 -20.59 -21.19
CA ARG A 730 -24.79 -21.10 -21.25
C ARG A 730 -25.83 -20.24 -20.53
N LYS A 731 -25.42 -19.39 -19.58
CA LYS A 731 -26.33 -18.52 -18.82
C LYS A 731 -26.49 -17.13 -19.42
N ILE A 732 -25.55 -16.74 -20.27
CA ILE A 732 -25.54 -15.44 -20.94
C ILE A 732 -26.08 -15.55 -22.38
N SER A 733 -25.94 -16.73 -23.00
CA SER A 733 -26.69 -17.11 -24.21
C SER A 733 -28.18 -17.21 -23.91
#